data_AF-A0A5R9A7N3-F1
#
_entry.id   AF-A0A5R9A7N3-F1
#
_cell.length_a   1.000
_cell.length_b   1.000
_cell.length_c   1.000
_cell.angle_alpha   90.00
_cell.angle_beta   90.00
_cell.angle_gamma   90.00
#
_symmetry.space_group_name_H-M   'P 1'
#
loop_
_entity.id
_entity.type
_entity.pdbx_description
1 polymer ?
#
loop_
_entity_poly.entity_id
_entity_poly.type
_entity_poly.pdbx_seq_one_letter_code
_entity_poly.pdbx_strand_id
1 'polypeptide(L)'
;MLGKKNNFVAVVFLALFAFTMTAQKVEKTKSLSLLDKQEMLDRQSWWDNMDWEWYKENIPFFDSPETLLNATYYYRWEVLTKHLIYGSPEAGYTFTEFMDRPGWSGTFGAISCPLGFQFSEVRWLKNRRVVHDFSNYWFNVPGAEPRSYSNWYGDSMWDVYKVWQDKEFIEMVYPHMKQQYEGWITDRYDSEHEMFKWDGMHDGMESNINGRQTENWFAGAEGYRPTLNSYLYGDLVALSKASELLGYKTEAEGYQQNAEHLKKRIKEELWDTKRNFFFHQWSVDKEAGLVKAGTFHEWQPSAKDSIKKYSLTYETGLYKGSLHGRELMGYVPWQFNIPDENHNIAWQYLMDENYFWSEYGPTTTEQGDPLFHITKNCCVWSGKSWPFATSQTLEAMANVLNNYEQDFINKQDYLKVLRTYSKTQQLNGRPYIAESANPFTGSWDGSNHYYHSEHYFHSQYINLIITGLVGLRPRSDDFIEINPLIPDNWNYFALDDVNYHGHKLSILWDEDGEKYNKGKGLMIFLNGDKIDSTEVIGHREIKIPSSPPDEDIVNEHNFAVNNSTDYFPRLTASFANPKYPEFYAQDGNYWYHKTPGNRWTNEGDTSEEVSLQLDFGIERTINKVSLYFLNDGSGVEPPMDYVVNYWENGQWKEIPNQKRNFNFPNGNRQNVIEFSSLTTTKIKVGMQSKPNAYVGITEIEAWGNEDLPLKKATSKSPNLAYNEDGAEYPKLSASYTSEYDQLAELNDMKCELVTRSNNRWTTYNSPNNEDWVVIDFGTKMNIDKLDLYLYDDGRGIKTPKSYEIEYWLNGKWVKTEIDSINPKTPTGMAVNTVLIKPVMTDKIRIVFEHSLPAFTGLSEVMIWDTKNRIN
;
A
#
# COMPACT_ATOMS: atom_id res chain seq x y z
N MET A 1 89.67 -6.44 -10.43
CA MET A 1 89.73 -7.44 -9.34
C MET A 1 88.30 -7.66 -8.85
N LEU A 2 87.91 -8.91 -8.52
CA LEU A 2 86.85 -9.33 -7.56
C LEU A 2 85.52 -8.52 -7.50
N GLY A 3 84.30 -9.06 -7.66
CA GLY A 3 83.81 -10.40 -8.01
C GLY A 3 82.41 -10.69 -7.41
N LYS A 4 81.46 -11.22 -8.22
CA LYS A 4 80.05 -11.63 -7.87
C LYS A 4 79.09 -10.47 -7.46
N LYS A 5 77.76 -10.52 -7.68
CA LYS A 5 76.88 -11.51 -8.35
C LYS A 5 75.55 -10.84 -8.83
N ASN A 6 74.82 -11.54 -9.72
CA ASN A 6 73.38 -11.39 -10.02
C ASN A 6 72.92 -10.03 -10.64
N ASN A 7 71.69 -9.87 -11.18
CA ASN A 7 70.93 -10.67 -12.17
C ASN A 7 69.60 -9.94 -12.51
N PHE A 8 69.33 -9.57 -13.77
CA PHE A 8 67.99 -9.59 -14.42
C PHE A 8 68.10 -9.30 -15.94
N VAL A 9 67.02 -9.53 -16.69
CA VAL A 9 66.86 -9.33 -18.16
C VAL A 9 67.58 -10.34 -19.06
N ALA A 10 66.86 -11.38 -19.46
CA ALA A 10 66.78 -11.88 -20.85
C ALA A 10 65.80 -13.06 -20.94
N VAL A 11 64.74 -12.91 -21.75
CA VAL A 11 64.23 -13.84 -22.78
C VAL A 11 62.90 -13.25 -23.28
N VAL A 12 62.94 -12.68 -24.47
CA VAL A 12 61.78 -12.33 -25.30
C VAL A 12 61.95 -13.14 -26.59
N PHE A 13 60.84 -13.51 -27.25
CA PHE A 13 60.79 -14.35 -28.46
C PHE A 13 61.09 -15.85 -28.31
N LEU A 14 60.16 -16.59 -27.68
CA LEU A 14 59.81 -17.99 -28.05
C LEU A 14 58.51 -18.45 -27.35
N ALA A 15 57.38 -17.87 -27.74
CA ALA A 15 56.05 -18.25 -27.22
C ALA A 15 54.87 -18.01 -28.20
N LEU A 16 55.13 -17.91 -29.51
CA LEU A 16 54.10 -18.14 -30.53
C LEU A 16 54.18 -19.61 -30.98
N PHE A 17 53.03 -20.23 -31.28
CA PHE A 17 52.85 -21.68 -31.53
C PHE A 17 52.87 -22.60 -30.29
N ALA A 18 52.04 -22.28 -29.28
CA ALA A 18 51.51 -23.26 -28.32
C ALA A 18 50.11 -22.87 -27.81
N PHE A 19 49.23 -22.40 -28.70
CA PHE A 19 47.84 -22.03 -28.37
C PHE A 19 46.84 -22.82 -29.22
N THR A 20 46.82 -24.13 -29.00
CA THR A 20 45.79 -25.05 -29.51
C THR A 20 45.38 -26.01 -28.39
N MET A 21 44.07 -26.10 -28.14
CA MET A 21 43.43 -27.06 -27.24
C MET A 21 43.69 -26.93 -25.72
N THR A 22 43.35 -25.76 -25.17
CA THR A 22 42.41 -25.75 -24.03
C THR A 22 41.14 -25.05 -24.45
N ALA A 23 40.30 -25.76 -25.20
CA ALA A 23 38.89 -25.41 -25.28
C ALA A 23 38.30 -25.60 -23.87
N GLN A 24 38.29 -24.52 -23.08
CA GLN A 24 37.43 -24.49 -21.90
C GLN A 24 36.03 -24.83 -22.38
N LYS A 25 35.43 -25.87 -21.78
CA LYS A 25 33.98 -25.95 -21.71
C LYS A 25 33.52 -24.67 -21.03
N VAL A 26 33.14 -23.68 -21.83
CA VAL A 26 32.08 -22.78 -21.41
C VAL A 26 30.86 -23.67 -21.33
N GLU A 27 30.59 -24.19 -20.14
CA GLU A 27 29.24 -24.60 -19.83
C GLU A 27 28.38 -23.36 -20.10
N LYS A 28 27.53 -23.46 -21.13
CA LYS A 28 26.46 -22.47 -21.29
C LYS A 28 25.62 -22.60 -20.04
N THR A 29 25.81 -21.68 -19.09
CA THR A 29 24.91 -21.51 -17.95
C THR A 29 23.52 -21.43 -18.54
N LYS A 30 22.69 -22.43 -18.23
CA LYS A 30 21.37 -22.56 -18.84
C LYS A 30 20.57 -21.33 -18.41
N SER A 31 20.14 -20.50 -19.36
CA SER A 31 19.28 -19.36 -19.02
C SER A 31 18.03 -19.90 -18.34
N LEU A 32 17.84 -19.54 -17.08
CA LEU A 32 16.69 -19.97 -16.29
C LEU A 32 15.42 -19.21 -16.69
N SER A 33 15.56 -17.96 -17.16
CA SER A 33 14.44 -17.19 -17.73
C SER A 33 14.15 -17.61 -19.18
N LEU A 34 12.87 -17.73 -19.49
CA LEU A 34 12.33 -17.83 -20.84
C LEU A 34 12.20 -16.47 -21.53
N LEU A 35 11.84 -15.42 -20.78
CA LEU A 35 11.64 -14.05 -21.27
C LEU A 35 12.89 -13.19 -21.05
N ASP A 36 13.16 -12.26 -21.98
CA ASP A 36 14.09 -11.16 -21.70
C ASP A 36 13.39 -10.14 -20.80
N LYS A 37 13.73 -10.19 -19.51
CA LYS A 37 13.15 -9.31 -18.48
C LYS A 37 13.37 -7.82 -18.78
N GLN A 38 14.54 -7.45 -19.33
CA GLN A 38 14.80 -6.04 -19.64
C GLN A 38 13.97 -5.60 -20.84
N GLU A 39 13.84 -6.44 -21.87
CA GLU A 39 12.96 -6.15 -23.01
C GLU A 39 11.50 -5.97 -22.57
N MET A 40 11.01 -6.76 -21.60
CA MET A 40 9.63 -6.61 -21.10
C MET A 40 9.39 -5.27 -20.40
N LEU A 41 10.37 -4.79 -19.63
CA LEU A 41 10.33 -3.49 -18.94
C LEU A 41 10.46 -2.33 -19.93
N ASP A 42 11.43 -2.41 -20.86
CA ASP A 42 11.73 -1.39 -21.88
C ASP A 42 10.58 -1.18 -22.89
N ARG A 43 9.72 -2.20 -23.07
CA ARG A 43 8.47 -2.07 -23.86
C ARG A 43 7.46 -1.09 -23.24
N GLN A 44 7.58 -0.76 -21.96
CA GLN A 44 6.69 0.20 -21.29
C GLN A 44 7.37 1.56 -21.13
N SER A 45 6.64 2.64 -21.44
CA SER A 45 7.20 4.01 -21.50
C SER A 45 6.66 4.96 -20.42
N TRP A 46 5.90 4.44 -19.46
CA TRP A 46 5.13 5.21 -18.47
C TRP A 46 5.61 5.03 -17.02
N TRP A 47 6.64 4.22 -16.79
CA TRP A 47 7.25 4.01 -15.47
C TRP A 47 7.68 5.34 -14.81
N ASP A 48 7.18 5.55 -13.60
CA ASP A 48 7.77 6.43 -12.58
C ASP A 48 8.95 5.70 -11.91
N ASN A 49 8.72 4.48 -11.41
CA ASN A 49 9.75 3.64 -10.80
C ASN A 49 10.62 2.98 -11.88
N MET A 50 11.89 3.36 -11.95
CA MET A 50 12.85 2.84 -12.93
C MET A 50 13.86 1.85 -12.34
N ASP A 51 13.61 1.31 -11.16
CA ASP A 51 14.45 0.31 -10.51
C ASP A 51 14.27 -1.07 -11.15
N TRP A 52 14.91 -1.25 -12.31
CA TRP A 52 14.82 -2.49 -13.10
C TRP A 52 15.34 -3.72 -12.36
N GLU A 53 16.29 -3.57 -11.44
CA GLU A 53 16.78 -4.71 -10.66
C GLU A 53 15.75 -5.13 -9.61
N TRP A 54 15.10 -4.17 -8.92
CA TRP A 54 13.96 -4.48 -8.06
C TRP A 54 12.91 -5.32 -8.80
N TYR A 55 12.46 -4.92 -10.00
CA TYR A 55 11.49 -5.72 -10.75
C TYR A 55 12.03 -7.10 -11.13
N LYS A 56 13.25 -7.19 -11.66
CA LYS A 56 13.85 -8.48 -12.07
C LYS A 56 13.98 -9.47 -10.91
N GLU A 57 14.28 -8.97 -9.72
CA GLU A 57 14.47 -9.75 -8.50
C GLU A 57 13.15 -10.12 -7.83
N ASN A 58 12.13 -9.25 -7.88
CA ASN A 58 10.91 -9.40 -7.08
C ASN A 58 9.71 -9.99 -7.83
N ILE A 59 9.52 -9.73 -9.13
CA ILE A 59 8.26 -10.04 -9.83
C ILE A 59 8.38 -11.18 -10.87
N PRO A 60 7.34 -12.00 -11.11
CA PRO A 60 7.21 -12.81 -12.33
C PRO A 60 7.01 -11.93 -13.56
N PHE A 61 7.30 -12.47 -14.75
CA PHE A 61 7.23 -11.75 -16.02
C PHE A 61 6.17 -12.36 -16.94
N PHE A 62 5.42 -11.53 -17.65
CA PHE A 62 4.30 -11.93 -18.52
C PHE A 62 4.43 -11.34 -19.93
N ASP A 63 4.16 -12.15 -20.95
CA ASP A 63 4.03 -11.70 -22.35
C ASP A 63 2.84 -12.40 -23.02
N SER A 64 2.13 -11.66 -23.87
CA SER A 64 0.92 -12.12 -24.58
C SER A 64 0.68 -11.27 -25.84
N PRO A 65 -0.19 -11.68 -26.78
CA PRO A 65 -0.55 -10.86 -27.94
C PRO A 65 -1.32 -9.57 -27.58
N GLU A 66 -1.89 -9.46 -26.38
CA GLU A 66 -2.61 -8.26 -25.94
C GLU A 66 -1.68 -7.29 -25.22
N THR A 67 -1.16 -6.29 -25.95
CA THR A 67 -0.26 -5.28 -25.39
C THR A 67 -0.87 -4.50 -24.23
N LEU A 68 -2.19 -4.31 -24.22
CA LEU A 68 -2.90 -3.66 -23.12
C LEU A 68 -2.91 -4.53 -21.84
N LEU A 69 -3.14 -5.85 -21.95
CA LEU A 69 -3.09 -6.73 -20.79
C LEU A 69 -1.68 -6.76 -20.19
N ASN A 70 -0.65 -6.80 -21.05
CA ASN A 70 0.75 -6.75 -20.64
C ASN A 70 1.06 -5.42 -19.93
N ALA A 71 0.66 -4.28 -20.51
CA ALA A 71 0.88 -2.96 -19.91
C ALA A 71 0.19 -2.83 -18.54
N THR A 72 -1.06 -3.28 -18.41
CA THR A 72 -1.76 -3.29 -17.12
C THR A 72 -1.10 -4.24 -16.12
N TYR A 73 -0.60 -5.42 -16.54
CA TYR A 73 0.13 -6.34 -15.65
C TYR A 73 1.38 -5.69 -15.04
N TYR A 74 2.20 -5.04 -15.86
CA TYR A 74 3.40 -4.35 -15.39
C TYR A 74 3.06 -3.11 -14.55
N TYR A 75 2.03 -2.33 -14.93
CA TYR A 75 1.58 -1.17 -14.16
C TYR A 75 1.08 -1.56 -12.77
N ARG A 76 0.47 -2.74 -12.65
CA ARG A 76 -0.05 -3.25 -11.37
C ARG A 76 1.06 -3.68 -10.41
N TRP A 77 2.22 -4.08 -10.93
CA TRP A 77 3.44 -4.18 -10.13
C TRP A 77 4.02 -2.82 -9.74
N GLU A 78 3.87 -1.79 -10.58
CA GLU A 78 4.24 -0.41 -10.20
C GLU A 78 3.37 0.12 -9.06
N VAL A 79 2.05 -0.06 -9.13
CA VAL A 79 1.11 0.29 -8.06
C VAL A 79 1.56 -0.28 -6.72
N LEU A 80 1.93 -1.56 -6.67
CA LEU A 80 2.46 -2.19 -5.46
C LEU A 80 3.68 -1.45 -4.90
N THR A 81 4.63 -1.01 -5.73
CA THR A 81 5.79 -0.21 -5.27
C THR A 81 5.44 1.19 -4.75
N LYS A 82 4.30 1.76 -5.17
CA LYS A 82 3.78 3.04 -4.65
C LYS A 82 3.09 2.90 -3.29
N HIS A 83 2.75 1.68 -2.89
CA HIS A 83 2.05 1.41 -1.64
C HIS A 83 2.89 0.66 -0.59
N LEU A 84 4.08 0.16 -0.97
CA LEU A 84 5.00 -0.54 -0.08
C LEU A 84 5.66 0.42 0.91
N ILE A 85 5.37 0.25 2.20
CA ILE A 85 5.93 1.03 3.31
C ILE A 85 6.83 0.13 4.14
N TYR A 86 8.01 0.60 4.54
CA TYR A 86 8.71 0.04 5.71
C TYR A 86 8.25 0.81 6.96
N GLY A 87 7.48 0.18 7.85
CA GLY A 87 6.85 0.88 8.98
C GLY A 87 7.83 1.23 10.09
N SER A 88 8.43 0.20 10.69
CA SER A 88 9.52 0.32 11.68
C SER A 88 10.39 -0.95 11.65
N PRO A 89 11.55 -0.95 12.32
CA PRO A 89 12.37 -2.16 12.51
C PRO A 89 11.60 -3.36 13.08
N GLU A 90 10.68 -3.11 14.04
CA GLU A 90 9.82 -4.09 14.69
C GLU A 90 8.61 -4.52 13.85
N ALA A 91 8.05 -3.59 13.05
CA ALA A 91 6.87 -3.86 12.24
C ALA A 91 7.18 -4.45 10.86
N GLY A 92 8.37 -4.16 10.32
CA GLY A 92 8.74 -4.51 8.95
C GLY A 92 7.91 -3.79 7.89
N TYR A 93 7.66 -4.47 6.77
CA TYR A 93 6.87 -3.95 5.66
C TYR A 93 5.35 -4.05 5.85
N THR A 94 4.61 -3.06 5.33
CA THR A 94 3.15 -3.08 5.16
C THR A 94 2.73 -2.37 3.87
N PHE A 95 1.42 -2.35 3.57
CA PHE A 95 0.87 -1.69 2.38
C PHE A 95 -0.23 -0.69 2.72
N THR A 96 -0.20 0.49 2.09
CA THR A 96 -1.32 1.44 2.07
C THR A 96 -2.41 1.01 1.09
N GLU A 97 -3.61 1.55 1.28
CA GLU A 97 -4.69 1.56 0.30
C GLU A 97 -4.69 2.88 -0.53
N PHE A 98 -4.65 4.01 0.18
CA PHE A 98 -4.49 5.36 -0.36
C PHE A 98 -3.05 5.86 -0.12
N MET A 99 -2.47 6.58 -1.09
CA MET A 99 -1.09 7.09 -0.96
C MET A 99 -0.97 8.13 0.17
N ASP A 100 -1.93 9.03 0.34
CA ASP A 100 -1.88 10.12 1.34
C ASP A 100 -2.10 9.71 2.80
N ARG A 101 -2.26 8.41 3.09
CA ARG A 101 -2.47 7.88 4.46
C ARG A 101 -3.57 8.64 5.23
N PRO A 102 -4.83 8.62 4.73
CA PRO A 102 -5.90 9.45 5.27
C PRO A 102 -6.22 9.08 6.73
N GLY A 103 -6.59 10.04 7.58
CA GLY A 103 -6.66 9.82 9.05
C GLY A 103 -7.60 8.74 9.60
N TRP A 104 -8.37 8.02 8.77
CA TRP A 104 -9.08 6.79 9.16
C TRP A 104 -8.29 5.50 8.88
N SER A 105 -7.09 5.60 8.33
CA SER A 105 -6.18 4.47 8.17
C SER A 105 -5.53 4.08 9.49
N GLY A 106 -5.22 2.80 9.64
CA GLY A 106 -4.39 2.32 10.74
C GLY A 106 -2.94 2.80 10.65
N THR A 107 -2.16 2.41 11.65
CA THR A 107 -0.73 2.74 11.80
C THR A 107 0.05 2.58 10.49
N PHE A 108 0.88 3.57 10.14
CA PHE A 108 1.63 3.66 8.87
C PHE A 108 0.78 3.85 7.59
N GLY A 109 -0.56 3.92 7.67
CA GLY A 109 -1.43 4.20 6.53
C GLY A 109 -2.18 2.99 5.94
N ALA A 110 -2.04 1.80 6.54
CA ALA A 110 -2.73 0.62 6.04
C ALA A 110 -4.24 0.67 6.34
N ILE A 111 -5.05 0.07 5.47
CA ILE A 111 -6.51 -0.05 5.65
C ILE A 111 -6.89 -1.51 5.40
N SER A 112 -7.74 -2.08 6.25
CA SER A 112 -8.07 -3.52 6.22
C SER A 112 -9.05 -3.93 5.11
N CYS A 113 -9.62 -3.00 4.35
CA CYS A 113 -10.62 -3.29 3.31
C CYS A 113 -10.06 -4.11 2.12
N PRO A 114 -8.93 -3.74 1.49
CA PRO A 114 -8.36 -4.48 0.36
C PRO A 114 -7.41 -5.59 0.78
N LEU A 115 -7.23 -5.84 2.08
CA LEU A 115 -6.26 -6.76 2.67
C LEU A 115 -6.14 -8.06 1.88
N GLY A 116 -7.26 -8.70 1.57
CA GLY A 116 -7.26 -9.98 0.85
C GLY A 116 -6.86 -9.87 -0.62
N PHE A 117 -7.14 -8.76 -1.30
CA PHE A 117 -6.59 -8.52 -2.64
C PHE A 117 -5.11 -8.20 -2.60
N GLN A 118 -4.66 -7.44 -1.60
CA GLN A 118 -3.24 -7.13 -1.43
C GLN A 118 -2.45 -8.43 -1.24
N PHE A 119 -2.90 -9.35 -0.37
CA PHE A 119 -2.30 -10.70 -0.27
C PHE A 119 -2.38 -11.52 -1.56
N SER A 120 -3.51 -11.51 -2.28
CA SER A 120 -3.64 -12.17 -3.58
C SER A 120 -2.61 -11.71 -4.62
N GLU A 121 -2.22 -10.43 -4.60
CA GLU A 121 -1.16 -9.86 -5.45
C GLU A 121 0.24 -10.15 -4.87
N VAL A 122 0.48 -9.84 -3.58
CA VAL A 122 1.83 -9.86 -2.98
C VAL A 122 2.39 -11.27 -2.77
N ARG A 123 1.55 -12.31 -2.68
CA ARG A 123 2.02 -13.72 -2.58
C ARG A 123 2.92 -14.16 -3.74
N TRP A 124 2.83 -13.45 -4.87
CA TRP A 124 3.65 -13.68 -6.06
C TRP A 124 5.01 -12.93 -6.04
N LEU A 125 5.26 -12.09 -5.02
CA LEU A 125 6.58 -11.51 -4.78
C LEU A 125 7.58 -12.61 -4.37
N LYS A 126 8.79 -12.51 -4.91
CA LYS A 126 9.92 -13.40 -4.57
C LYS A 126 10.56 -13.05 -3.24
N ASN A 127 10.55 -11.78 -2.86
CA ASN A 127 11.01 -11.33 -1.55
C ASN A 127 9.96 -11.64 -0.48
N ARG A 128 10.11 -12.82 0.12
CA ARG A 128 9.20 -13.37 1.13
C ARG A 128 9.10 -12.51 2.39
N ARG A 129 10.15 -11.75 2.72
CA ARG A 129 10.13 -10.85 3.87
C ARG A 129 8.97 -9.85 3.79
N VAL A 130 8.71 -9.26 2.61
CA VAL A 130 7.65 -8.26 2.44
C VAL A 130 6.28 -8.83 2.81
N VAL A 131 6.00 -10.07 2.39
CA VAL A 131 4.72 -10.75 2.70
C VAL A 131 4.69 -11.24 4.14
N HIS A 132 5.81 -11.77 4.66
CA HIS A 132 5.94 -12.20 6.06
C HIS A 132 5.69 -11.05 7.05
N ASP A 133 6.30 -9.89 6.80
CA ASP A 133 6.15 -8.70 7.63
C ASP A 133 4.71 -8.16 7.53
N PHE A 134 4.15 -8.11 6.31
CA PHE A 134 2.76 -7.68 6.10
C PHE A 134 1.73 -8.62 6.75
N SER A 135 1.98 -9.93 6.78
CA SER A 135 1.17 -10.91 7.52
C SER A 135 1.22 -10.68 9.03
N ASN A 136 2.37 -10.28 9.58
CA ASN A 136 2.54 -9.97 11.00
C ASN A 136 1.93 -8.63 11.41
N TYR A 137 2.06 -7.61 10.55
CA TYR A 137 1.64 -6.23 10.78
C TYR A 137 0.24 -6.14 11.41
N TRP A 138 -0.75 -6.83 10.82
CA TRP A 138 -2.16 -6.72 11.17
C TRP A 138 -2.52 -7.06 12.62
N PHE A 139 -1.73 -7.91 13.29
CA PHE A 139 -2.03 -8.41 14.64
C PHE A 139 -0.95 -8.10 15.67
N ASN A 140 0.26 -7.73 15.24
CA ASN A 140 1.37 -7.36 16.12
C ASN A 140 1.67 -5.86 16.18
N VAL A 141 1.11 -5.03 15.28
CA VAL A 141 1.29 -3.56 15.30
C VAL A 141 0.09 -2.88 15.95
N PRO A 142 0.29 -2.14 17.07
CA PRO A 142 -0.78 -1.34 17.67
C PRO A 142 -1.37 -0.34 16.68
N GLY A 143 -2.70 -0.24 16.62
CA GLY A 143 -3.41 0.65 15.70
C GLY A 143 -3.50 0.14 14.26
N ALA A 144 -3.16 -1.12 13.96
CA ALA A 144 -3.31 -1.68 12.62
C ALA A 144 -4.77 -1.92 12.17
N GLU A 145 -5.71 -2.04 13.12
CA GLU A 145 -7.16 -2.16 12.87
C GLU A 145 -7.61 -3.24 11.84
N PRO A 146 -7.28 -4.53 12.05
CA PRO A 146 -7.55 -5.63 11.10
C PRO A 146 -9.04 -5.95 10.86
N ARG A 147 -9.96 -5.28 11.56
CA ARG A 147 -11.43 -5.47 11.46
C ARG A 147 -12.24 -4.19 11.33
N SER A 148 -11.62 -3.05 11.04
CA SER A 148 -12.37 -1.83 10.67
C SER A 148 -13.15 -2.03 9.35
N TYR A 149 -12.69 -2.94 8.50
CA TYR A 149 -13.42 -3.42 7.32
C TYR A 149 -13.44 -4.96 7.25
N SER A 150 -14.46 -5.51 6.59
CA SER A 150 -14.58 -6.95 6.31
C SER A 150 -13.45 -7.45 5.39
N ASN A 151 -12.83 -8.57 5.72
CA ASN A 151 -11.75 -9.19 4.93
C ASN A 151 -11.63 -10.70 5.21
N TRP A 152 -10.81 -11.39 4.41
CA TRP A 152 -10.54 -12.84 4.46
C TRP A 152 -9.05 -13.12 4.76
N TYR A 153 -8.55 -12.64 5.89
CA TYR A 153 -7.13 -12.78 6.28
C TYR A 153 -6.70 -14.26 6.39
N GLY A 154 -7.52 -15.11 7.00
CA GLY A 154 -7.21 -16.53 7.18
C GLY A 154 -7.08 -17.27 5.86
N ASP A 155 -8.04 -17.07 4.96
CA ASP A 155 -7.98 -17.57 3.57
C ASP A 155 -6.74 -17.06 2.84
N SER A 156 -6.45 -15.76 2.96
CA SER A 156 -5.25 -15.14 2.39
C SER A 156 -3.94 -15.78 2.85
N MET A 157 -3.82 -16.14 4.14
CA MET A 157 -2.63 -16.82 4.67
C MET A 157 -2.47 -18.23 4.09
N TRP A 158 -3.57 -18.97 3.98
CA TRP A 158 -3.55 -20.28 3.33
C TRP A 158 -3.23 -20.17 1.82
N ASP A 159 -3.66 -19.08 1.19
CA ASP A 159 -3.39 -18.77 -0.21
C ASP A 159 -1.94 -18.32 -0.48
N VAL A 160 -1.22 -17.80 0.52
CA VAL A 160 0.25 -17.67 0.50
C VAL A 160 0.91 -19.05 0.63
N TYR A 161 0.47 -19.88 1.60
CA TYR A 161 1.03 -21.23 1.80
C TYR A 161 0.90 -22.12 0.56
N LYS A 162 -0.22 -22.09 -0.18
CA LYS A 162 -0.36 -22.82 -1.46
C LYS A 162 0.62 -22.38 -2.56
N VAL A 163 1.27 -21.22 -2.44
CA VAL A 163 2.30 -20.74 -3.37
C VAL A 163 3.70 -21.02 -2.85
N TRP A 164 3.93 -20.97 -1.54
CA TRP A 164 5.27 -21.13 -0.95
C TRP A 164 5.59 -22.55 -0.45
N GLN A 165 4.58 -23.29 0.03
CA GLN A 165 4.71 -24.55 0.79
C GLN A 165 5.49 -24.42 2.12
N ASP A 166 5.52 -23.22 2.68
CA ASP A 166 6.18 -22.91 3.95
C ASP A 166 5.28 -23.22 5.16
N LYS A 167 5.63 -24.30 5.89
CA LYS A 167 4.93 -24.67 7.12
C LYS A 167 5.28 -23.75 8.31
N GLU A 168 6.49 -23.19 8.36
CA GLU A 168 6.93 -22.31 9.45
C GLU A 168 6.19 -20.96 9.37
N PHE A 169 5.93 -20.44 8.17
CA PHE A 169 5.01 -19.33 7.96
C PHE A 169 3.60 -19.62 8.51
N ILE A 170 3.03 -20.81 8.25
CA ILE A 170 1.73 -21.18 8.82
C ILE A 170 1.80 -21.32 10.35
N GLU A 171 2.86 -21.88 10.92
CA GLU A 171 3.06 -21.93 12.37
C GLU A 171 3.11 -20.52 13.00
N MET A 172 3.72 -19.56 12.30
CA MET A 172 3.80 -18.16 12.71
C MET A 172 2.45 -17.42 12.61
N VAL A 173 1.68 -17.55 11.52
CA VAL A 173 0.42 -16.81 11.33
C VAL A 173 -0.81 -17.49 11.93
N TYR A 174 -0.77 -18.79 12.25
CA TYR A 174 -1.95 -19.52 12.77
C TYR A 174 -2.59 -18.87 14.02
N PRO A 175 -1.85 -18.34 15.01
CA PRO A 175 -2.43 -17.56 16.10
C PRO A 175 -3.22 -16.33 15.62
N HIS A 176 -2.71 -15.61 14.61
CA HIS A 176 -3.37 -14.45 14.01
C HIS A 176 -4.64 -14.84 13.24
N MET A 177 -4.60 -15.96 12.50
CA MET A 177 -5.79 -16.51 11.82
C MET A 177 -6.91 -16.80 12.82
N LYS A 178 -6.58 -17.36 13.99
CA LYS A 178 -7.54 -17.61 15.08
C LYS A 178 -8.04 -16.30 15.68
N GLN A 179 -7.14 -15.36 16.00
CA GLN A 179 -7.48 -14.05 16.55
C GLN A 179 -8.38 -13.22 15.61
N GLN A 180 -8.26 -13.40 14.29
CA GLN A 180 -9.16 -12.81 13.32
C GLN A 180 -10.58 -13.37 13.47
N TYR A 181 -10.73 -14.68 13.33
CA TYR A 181 -12.03 -15.35 13.34
C TYR A 181 -12.74 -15.24 14.70
N GLU A 182 -12.02 -15.43 15.81
CA GLU A 182 -12.55 -15.26 17.18
C GLU A 182 -12.94 -13.80 17.46
N GLY A 183 -12.22 -12.85 16.86
CA GLY A 183 -12.57 -11.44 16.84
C GLY A 183 -13.91 -11.20 16.15
N TRP A 184 -14.09 -11.67 14.92
CA TRP A 184 -15.37 -11.56 14.20
C TRP A 184 -16.54 -12.25 14.93
N ILE A 185 -16.30 -13.36 15.63
CA ILE A 185 -17.31 -13.96 16.52
C ILE A 185 -17.72 -12.99 17.61
N THR A 186 -16.74 -12.44 18.33
CA THR A 186 -16.96 -11.52 19.45
C THR A 186 -17.67 -10.25 19.01
N ASP A 187 -17.26 -9.71 17.86
CA ASP A 187 -17.69 -8.40 17.38
C ASP A 187 -19.05 -8.46 16.66
N ARG A 188 -19.34 -9.52 15.88
CA ARG A 188 -20.41 -9.51 14.85
C ARG A 188 -21.20 -10.80 14.60
N TYR A 189 -20.93 -11.90 15.28
CA TYR A 189 -21.73 -13.12 15.11
C TYR A 189 -23.10 -13.02 15.79
N ASP A 190 -24.18 -13.27 15.06
CA ASP A 190 -25.52 -13.41 15.62
C ASP A 190 -25.74 -14.87 16.04
N SER A 191 -25.82 -15.13 17.34
CA SER A 191 -26.03 -16.49 17.86
C SER A 191 -27.49 -16.98 17.79
N GLU A 192 -28.46 -16.11 17.45
CA GLU A 192 -29.84 -16.53 17.15
C GLU A 192 -29.99 -16.96 15.69
N HIS A 193 -29.21 -16.35 14.78
CA HIS A 193 -29.28 -16.57 13.34
C HIS A 193 -28.07 -17.31 12.74
N GLU A 194 -27.08 -17.65 13.57
CA GLU A 194 -25.89 -18.43 13.23
C GLU A 194 -25.12 -17.89 12.00
N MET A 195 -25.04 -16.56 11.88
CA MET A 195 -24.40 -15.83 10.78
C MET A 195 -23.82 -14.49 11.24
N PHE A 196 -22.92 -13.90 10.46
CA PHE A 196 -22.26 -12.64 10.77
C PHE A 196 -23.03 -11.43 10.20
N LYS A 197 -23.20 -10.39 11.03
CA LYS A 197 -23.90 -9.14 10.70
C LYS A 197 -22.92 -8.02 10.38
N TRP A 198 -23.19 -7.28 9.31
CA TRP A 198 -22.38 -6.13 8.91
C TRP A 198 -23.20 -5.20 8.02
N ASP A 199 -22.64 -4.06 7.62
CA ASP A 199 -23.30 -3.07 6.77
C ASP A 199 -22.54 -2.81 5.46
N GLY A 200 -22.95 -1.79 4.70
CA GLY A 200 -22.35 -1.44 3.42
C GLY A 200 -21.02 -0.70 3.53
N MET A 201 -20.92 0.30 4.40
CA MET A 201 -19.71 1.15 4.50
C MET A 201 -18.53 0.35 5.01
N HIS A 202 -18.72 -0.47 6.05
CA HIS A 202 -17.63 -1.27 6.59
C HIS A 202 -17.27 -2.48 5.71
N ASP A 203 -18.06 -2.76 4.65
CA ASP A 203 -17.68 -3.67 3.55
C ASP A 203 -16.77 -2.98 2.52
N GLY A 204 -16.50 -1.68 2.68
CA GLY A 204 -15.94 -0.80 1.65
C GLY A 204 -16.95 -0.34 0.60
N MET A 205 -18.24 -0.68 0.77
CA MET A 205 -19.30 -0.58 -0.24
C MET A 205 -20.43 0.38 0.16
N GLU A 206 -20.08 1.58 0.63
CA GLU A 206 -21.02 2.61 1.09
C GLU A 206 -22.02 3.09 0.01
N SER A 207 -23.19 3.55 0.44
CA SER A 207 -24.24 4.06 -0.45
C SER A 207 -24.69 3.08 -1.53
N ASN A 208 -24.57 1.77 -1.28
CA ASN A 208 -25.16 0.70 -2.08
C ASN A 208 -26.71 0.73 -2.00
N ILE A 209 -27.40 -0.10 -2.79
CA ILE A 209 -28.88 -0.02 -2.88
C ILE A 209 -29.58 -0.40 -1.57
N ASN A 210 -28.95 -1.23 -0.74
CA ASN A 210 -29.47 -1.58 0.57
C ASN A 210 -29.34 -0.38 1.51
N GLY A 211 -28.15 0.21 1.62
CA GLY A 211 -27.91 1.38 2.47
C GLY A 211 -28.86 2.55 2.17
N ARG A 212 -29.02 2.87 0.88
CA ARG A 212 -29.88 3.97 0.37
C ARG A 212 -31.38 3.84 0.64
N GLN A 213 -31.85 2.71 1.16
CA GLN A 213 -33.24 2.53 1.64
C GLN A 213 -33.44 2.88 3.12
N THR A 214 -32.36 3.22 3.84
CA THR A 214 -32.38 3.51 5.28
C THR A 214 -32.01 4.98 5.55
N GLU A 215 -32.27 5.45 6.78
CA GLU A 215 -31.93 6.81 7.23
C GLU A 215 -30.42 7.09 7.13
N ASN A 216 -29.60 6.14 7.58
CA ASN A 216 -28.16 6.15 7.35
C ASN A 216 -27.89 5.62 5.93
N TRP A 217 -28.18 6.44 4.92
CA TRP A 217 -28.01 6.09 3.51
C TRP A 217 -26.56 5.71 3.12
N PHE A 218 -25.59 6.18 3.91
CA PHE A 218 -24.15 6.03 3.68
C PHE A 218 -23.68 4.63 4.11
N ALA A 219 -23.79 4.29 5.40
CA ALA A 219 -23.42 2.96 5.89
C ALA A 219 -24.50 1.90 5.65
N GLY A 220 -25.76 2.31 5.74
CA GLY A 220 -26.92 1.43 5.75
C GLY A 220 -27.33 0.99 7.14
N ALA A 221 -27.94 -0.20 7.20
CA ALA A 221 -28.22 -0.91 8.43
C ALA A 221 -27.66 -2.34 8.34
N GLU A 222 -27.46 -2.96 9.50
CA GLU A 222 -26.89 -4.30 9.58
C GLU A 222 -27.74 -5.36 8.85
N GLY A 223 -27.04 -6.35 8.31
CA GLY A 223 -27.64 -7.58 7.82
C GLY A 223 -26.59 -8.65 7.49
N TYR A 224 -27.09 -9.80 7.10
CA TYR A 224 -26.30 -10.94 6.65
C TYR A 224 -25.98 -10.72 5.17
N ARG A 225 -24.72 -10.42 4.88
CA ARG A 225 -24.25 -10.04 3.55
C ARG A 225 -23.48 -11.21 2.90
N PRO A 226 -23.62 -11.43 1.58
CA PRO A 226 -22.85 -12.43 0.84
C PRO A 226 -21.33 -12.22 0.91
N THR A 227 -20.87 -11.01 1.25
CA THR A 227 -19.46 -10.64 1.48
C THR A 227 -18.90 -11.31 2.74
N LEU A 228 -19.09 -10.70 3.92
CA LEU A 228 -18.47 -11.13 5.18
C LEU A 228 -18.73 -12.61 5.51
N ASN A 229 -19.92 -13.13 5.21
CA ASN A 229 -20.22 -14.54 5.48
C ASN A 229 -19.42 -15.48 4.54
N SER A 230 -19.16 -15.09 3.29
CA SER A 230 -18.29 -15.87 2.41
C SER A 230 -16.81 -15.73 2.76
N TYR A 231 -16.37 -14.53 3.17
CA TYR A 231 -15.00 -14.29 3.64
C TYR A 231 -14.68 -15.17 4.85
N LEU A 232 -15.58 -15.22 5.83
CA LEU A 232 -15.41 -16.02 7.05
C LEU A 232 -15.62 -17.52 6.82
N TYR A 233 -16.34 -17.93 5.76
CA TYR A 233 -16.27 -19.31 5.28
C TYR A 233 -14.87 -19.66 4.75
N GLY A 234 -14.24 -18.77 3.98
CA GLY A 234 -12.84 -18.91 3.55
C GLY A 234 -11.90 -19.06 4.73
N ASP A 235 -11.95 -18.13 5.69
CA ASP A 235 -11.12 -18.18 6.91
C ASP A 235 -11.34 -19.47 7.72
N LEU A 236 -12.57 -19.98 7.81
CA LEU A 236 -12.87 -21.26 8.46
C LEU A 236 -12.28 -22.48 7.72
N VAL A 237 -12.36 -22.49 6.39
CA VAL A 237 -11.75 -23.56 5.57
C VAL A 237 -10.22 -23.51 5.66
N ALA A 238 -9.64 -22.32 5.69
CA ALA A 238 -8.21 -22.11 5.87
C ALA A 238 -7.72 -22.52 7.25
N LEU A 239 -8.44 -22.12 8.32
CA LEU A 239 -8.19 -22.57 9.69
C LEU A 239 -8.28 -24.09 9.82
N SER A 240 -9.26 -24.73 9.19
CA SER A 240 -9.38 -26.19 9.17
C SER A 240 -8.14 -26.87 8.56
N LYS A 241 -7.71 -26.41 7.38
CA LYS A 241 -6.54 -26.97 6.68
C LYS A 241 -5.22 -26.68 7.39
N ALA A 242 -5.05 -25.48 7.94
CA ALA A 242 -3.90 -25.12 8.76
C ALA A 242 -3.86 -25.97 10.04
N SER A 243 -5.00 -26.15 10.72
CA SER A 243 -5.11 -27.06 11.87
C SER A 243 -4.66 -28.48 11.52
N GLU A 244 -5.06 -29.01 10.36
CA GLU A 244 -4.64 -30.34 9.90
C GLU A 244 -3.13 -30.41 9.63
N LEU A 245 -2.58 -29.42 8.92
CA LEU A 245 -1.14 -29.29 8.63
C LEU A 245 -0.29 -29.23 9.91
N LEU A 246 -0.79 -28.55 10.95
CA LEU A 246 -0.14 -28.43 12.26
C LEU A 246 -0.43 -29.60 13.21
N GLY A 247 -1.33 -30.52 12.84
CA GLY A 247 -1.69 -31.71 13.62
C GLY A 247 -2.80 -31.52 14.66
N TYR A 248 -3.44 -30.35 14.71
CA TYR A 248 -4.54 -29.99 15.62
C TYR A 248 -5.89 -30.56 15.15
N LYS A 249 -5.99 -31.90 15.04
CA LYS A 249 -7.15 -32.59 14.41
C LYS A 249 -8.53 -32.18 14.93
N THR A 250 -8.68 -31.99 16.24
CA THR A 250 -9.97 -31.58 16.82
C THR A 250 -10.33 -30.12 16.47
N GLU A 251 -9.34 -29.24 16.32
CA GLU A 251 -9.57 -27.88 15.81
C GLU A 251 -9.95 -27.93 14.33
N ALA A 252 -9.26 -28.75 13.53
CA ALA A 252 -9.57 -28.96 12.11
C ALA A 252 -11.03 -29.41 11.90
N GLU A 253 -11.45 -30.46 12.62
CA GLU A 253 -12.83 -30.97 12.59
C GLU A 253 -13.85 -29.92 13.02
N GLY A 254 -13.54 -29.10 14.03
CA GLY A 254 -14.42 -28.02 14.53
C GLY A 254 -14.58 -26.88 13.52
N TYR A 255 -13.48 -26.39 12.94
CA TYR A 255 -13.51 -25.36 11.92
C TYR A 255 -14.20 -25.85 10.64
N GLN A 256 -14.00 -27.11 10.23
CA GLN A 256 -14.72 -27.70 9.10
C GLN A 256 -16.24 -27.78 9.34
N GLN A 257 -16.67 -28.15 10.55
CA GLN A 257 -18.10 -28.19 10.90
C GLN A 257 -18.73 -26.80 10.85
N ASN A 258 -18.03 -25.77 11.36
CA ASN A 258 -18.46 -24.39 11.27
C ASN A 258 -18.52 -23.90 9.82
N ALA A 259 -17.54 -24.27 8.98
CA ALA A 259 -17.51 -23.93 7.56
C ALA A 259 -18.74 -24.51 6.83
N GLU A 260 -19.01 -25.80 6.99
CA GLU A 260 -20.17 -26.44 6.34
C GLU A 260 -21.51 -25.89 6.86
N HIS A 261 -21.58 -25.53 8.14
CA HIS A 261 -22.75 -24.84 8.68
C HIS A 261 -22.96 -23.48 8.00
N LEU A 262 -21.94 -22.62 7.98
CA LEU A 262 -22.03 -21.27 7.38
C LEU A 262 -22.32 -21.33 5.88
N LYS A 263 -21.66 -22.24 5.15
CA LYS A 263 -21.95 -22.55 3.73
C LYS A 263 -23.40 -22.93 3.50
N LYS A 264 -24.00 -23.72 4.40
CA LYS A 264 -25.41 -24.07 4.35
C LYS A 264 -26.30 -22.83 4.55
N ARG A 265 -26.07 -22.03 5.60
CA ARG A 265 -26.84 -20.79 5.87
C ARG A 265 -26.80 -19.83 4.66
N ILE A 266 -25.62 -19.61 4.07
CA ILE A 266 -25.46 -18.76 2.86
C ILE A 266 -26.32 -19.28 1.69
N LYS A 267 -26.24 -20.57 1.38
CA LYS A 267 -27.01 -21.17 0.28
C LYS A 267 -28.52 -21.19 0.51
N GLU A 268 -28.98 -21.43 1.74
CA GLU A 268 -30.40 -21.56 2.04
C GLU A 268 -31.12 -20.22 2.27
N GLU A 269 -30.42 -19.20 2.78
CA GLU A 269 -31.06 -17.95 3.23
C GLU A 269 -30.64 -16.68 2.49
N LEU A 270 -29.48 -16.66 1.81
CA LEU A 270 -29.09 -15.51 0.97
C LEU A 270 -29.48 -15.71 -0.50
N TRP A 271 -29.85 -16.92 -0.92
CA TRP A 271 -30.26 -17.22 -2.30
C TRP A 271 -31.75 -16.98 -2.54
N ASP A 272 -32.10 -16.13 -3.51
CA ASP A 272 -33.48 -15.97 -3.97
C ASP A 272 -33.75 -16.88 -5.17
N THR A 273 -34.62 -17.88 -4.98
CA THR A 273 -35.01 -18.85 -6.03
C THR A 273 -35.91 -18.29 -7.14
N LYS A 274 -36.49 -17.10 -6.97
CA LYS A 274 -37.29 -16.41 -8.01
C LYS A 274 -36.41 -15.53 -8.89
N ARG A 275 -35.41 -14.88 -8.29
CA ARG A 275 -34.48 -13.96 -8.94
C ARG A 275 -33.16 -14.63 -9.36
N ASN A 276 -32.92 -15.87 -8.95
CA ASN A 276 -31.76 -16.70 -9.24
C ASN A 276 -30.43 -16.00 -8.93
N PHE A 277 -30.33 -15.45 -7.71
CA PHE A 277 -29.17 -14.65 -7.30
C PHE A 277 -29.01 -14.60 -5.76
N PHE A 278 -27.81 -14.26 -5.28
CA PHE A 278 -27.54 -14.03 -3.86
C PHE A 278 -27.76 -12.56 -3.48
N PHE A 279 -28.45 -12.31 -2.37
CA PHE A 279 -28.83 -10.97 -1.89
C PHE A 279 -28.39 -10.72 -0.45
N HIS A 280 -28.44 -9.46 -0.03
CA HIS A 280 -28.37 -9.09 1.38
C HIS A 280 -29.68 -9.48 2.08
N GLN A 281 -29.58 -10.03 3.31
CA GLN A 281 -30.70 -10.30 4.19
C GLN A 281 -30.64 -9.37 5.41
N TRP A 282 -31.73 -8.68 5.72
CA TRP A 282 -31.77 -7.71 6.82
C TRP A 282 -31.71 -8.39 8.19
N SER A 283 -30.87 -7.92 9.11
CA SER A 283 -30.84 -8.42 10.51
C SER A 283 -31.74 -7.62 11.45
N VAL A 284 -32.39 -6.56 10.96
CA VAL A 284 -33.19 -5.62 11.75
C VAL A 284 -34.49 -5.23 11.03
N ASP A 285 -35.52 -4.89 11.81
CA ASP A 285 -36.68 -4.13 11.32
C ASP A 285 -36.29 -2.64 11.19
N LYS A 286 -36.65 -2.00 10.07
CA LYS A 286 -36.42 -0.57 9.83
C LYS A 286 -37.60 0.10 9.10
N GLU A 287 -37.81 1.38 9.37
CA GLU A 287 -38.61 2.22 8.47
C GLU A 287 -37.89 2.35 7.13
N ALA A 288 -38.61 2.13 6.03
CA ALA A 288 -38.04 2.33 4.70
C ALA A 288 -38.18 3.81 4.32
N GLY A 289 -37.17 4.36 3.65
CA GLY A 289 -37.21 5.72 3.11
C GLY A 289 -36.19 5.88 2.00
N LEU A 290 -36.08 7.07 1.42
CA LEU A 290 -35.06 7.39 0.44
C LEU A 290 -34.39 8.71 0.72
N VAL A 291 -33.08 8.75 0.50
CA VAL A 291 -32.43 10.01 0.11
C VAL A 291 -32.60 10.21 -1.38
N LYS A 292 -33.08 11.38 -1.78
CA LYS A 292 -33.22 11.73 -3.19
C LYS A 292 -31.83 11.72 -3.87
N ALA A 293 -31.73 10.98 -4.97
CA ALA A 293 -30.47 10.83 -5.69
C ALA A 293 -29.87 12.21 -6.06
N GLY A 294 -28.59 12.40 -5.69
CA GLY A 294 -27.87 13.65 -5.91
C GLY A 294 -28.13 14.79 -4.92
N THR A 295 -28.99 14.64 -3.90
CA THR A 295 -29.15 15.67 -2.85
C THR A 295 -28.44 15.34 -1.54
N PHE A 296 -28.24 14.07 -1.20
CA PHE A 296 -27.44 13.54 -0.07
C PHE A 296 -27.77 14.03 1.36
N HIS A 297 -28.65 15.03 1.54
CA HIS A 297 -28.90 15.73 2.80
C HIS A 297 -30.36 15.69 3.27
N GLU A 298 -31.25 15.04 2.51
CA GLU A 298 -32.68 14.96 2.84
C GLU A 298 -33.17 13.51 2.64
N TRP A 299 -33.29 12.78 3.74
CA TRP A 299 -33.95 11.48 3.79
C TRP A 299 -35.45 11.66 4.02
N GLN A 300 -36.26 10.94 3.25
CA GLN A 300 -37.72 11.00 3.31
C GLN A 300 -38.28 9.61 3.68
N PRO A 301 -38.87 9.44 4.90
CA PRO A 301 -39.48 8.19 5.32
C PRO A 301 -40.74 7.85 4.50
N SER A 302 -40.93 6.58 4.17
CA SER A 302 -42.22 6.06 3.72
C SER A 302 -43.07 5.67 4.93
N ALA A 303 -44.13 6.43 5.19
CA ALA A 303 -45.11 6.13 6.22
C ALA A 303 -45.97 4.86 5.97
N LYS A 304 -45.65 4.05 4.94
CA LYS A 304 -46.36 2.82 4.57
C LYS A 304 -45.47 1.59 4.46
N ASP A 305 -44.18 1.77 4.25
CA ASP A 305 -43.26 0.69 3.89
C ASP A 305 -42.22 0.49 5.00
N SER A 306 -41.99 -0.76 5.36
CA SER A 306 -40.94 -1.12 6.32
C SER A 306 -40.13 -2.30 5.82
N ILE A 307 -38.84 -2.23 6.05
CA ILE A 307 -37.88 -3.32 5.92
C ILE A 307 -38.09 -4.25 7.12
N LYS A 308 -38.08 -5.56 6.88
CA LYS A 308 -38.26 -6.59 7.90
C LYS A 308 -37.02 -7.46 8.13
N LYS A 309 -36.74 -7.76 9.40
CA LYS A 309 -35.75 -8.77 9.80
C LYS A 309 -35.99 -10.07 9.03
N TYR A 310 -34.90 -10.69 8.56
CA TYR A 310 -34.84 -11.92 7.77
C TYR A 310 -35.43 -11.87 6.36
N SER A 311 -35.90 -10.71 5.88
CA SER A 311 -36.26 -10.55 4.46
C SER A 311 -35.02 -10.24 3.62
N LEU A 312 -35.00 -10.71 2.37
CA LEU A 312 -33.98 -10.31 1.39
C LEU A 312 -34.24 -8.90 0.86
N THR A 313 -33.23 -8.27 0.26
CA THR A 313 -33.36 -7.05 -0.55
C THR A 313 -34.64 -7.11 -1.40
N TYR A 314 -35.53 -6.14 -1.24
CA TYR A 314 -36.82 -6.00 -1.95
C TYR A 314 -37.89 -7.09 -1.73
N GLU A 315 -37.75 -8.02 -0.77
CA GLU A 315 -38.91 -8.81 -0.31
C GLU A 315 -39.87 -7.99 0.58
N THR A 316 -39.32 -6.97 1.25
CA THR A 316 -40.04 -5.93 1.99
C THR A 316 -39.45 -4.55 1.68
N GLY A 317 -39.83 -3.52 2.42
CA GLY A 317 -39.43 -2.14 2.13
C GLY A 317 -40.09 -1.54 0.88
N LEU A 318 -39.51 -0.45 0.39
CA LEU A 318 -40.12 0.45 -0.59
C LEU A 318 -40.36 -0.20 -1.98
N TYR A 319 -39.45 -1.09 -2.40
CA TYR A 319 -39.51 -1.76 -3.70
C TYR A 319 -40.00 -3.21 -3.60
N LYS A 320 -40.84 -3.50 -2.60
CA LYS A 320 -41.36 -4.83 -2.31
C LYS A 320 -41.89 -5.54 -3.56
N GLY A 321 -41.33 -6.71 -3.85
CA GLY A 321 -41.71 -7.56 -4.98
C GLY A 321 -41.05 -7.20 -6.31
N SER A 322 -40.08 -6.27 -6.32
CA SER A 322 -39.22 -6.01 -7.46
C SER A 322 -38.46 -7.27 -7.90
N LEU A 323 -38.30 -7.45 -9.21
CA LEU A 323 -37.46 -8.52 -9.78
C LEU A 323 -35.97 -8.13 -9.84
N HIS A 324 -35.62 -6.92 -9.41
CA HIS A 324 -34.26 -6.38 -9.35
C HIS A 324 -33.63 -6.56 -7.95
N GLY A 325 -32.61 -5.77 -7.62
CA GLY A 325 -31.88 -5.78 -6.35
C GLY A 325 -30.51 -6.45 -6.41
N ARG A 326 -30.03 -6.89 -7.59
CA ARG A 326 -28.76 -7.61 -7.72
C ARG A 326 -27.58 -6.64 -7.68
N GLU A 327 -26.61 -6.97 -6.84
CA GLU A 327 -25.33 -6.25 -6.74
C GLU A 327 -24.18 -7.27 -6.94
N LEU A 328 -23.03 -6.86 -7.47
CA LEU A 328 -21.92 -7.78 -7.79
C LEU A 328 -21.42 -8.58 -6.57
N MET A 329 -21.66 -8.10 -5.35
CA MET A 329 -21.41 -8.85 -4.13
C MET A 329 -22.10 -10.24 -4.11
N GLY A 330 -23.18 -10.42 -4.86
CA GLY A 330 -23.84 -11.73 -5.01
C GLY A 330 -23.02 -12.76 -5.78
N TYR A 331 -21.93 -12.37 -6.47
CA TYR A 331 -20.96 -13.31 -7.07
C TYR A 331 -19.84 -13.73 -6.09
N VAL A 332 -19.67 -13.05 -4.95
CA VAL A 332 -18.62 -13.34 -3.96
C VAL A 332 -18.65 -14.80 -3.44
N PRO A 333 -19.80 -15.49 -3.26
CA PRO A 333 -19.80 -16.90 -2.87
C PRO A 333 -18.96 -17.82 -3.79
N TRP A 334 -18.86 -17.55 -5.10
CA TRP A 334 -18.02 -18.33 -6.02
C TRP A 334 -16.52 -18.04 -5.86
N GLN A 335 -16.13 -16.89 -5.29
CA GLN A 335 -14.73 -16.61 -4.91
C GLN A 335 -14.21 -17.67 -3.92
N PHE A 336 -15.09 -18.23 -3.08
CA PHE A 336 -14.76 -19.24 -2.06
C PHE A 336 -15.34 -20.63 -2.35
N ASN A 337 -15.91 -20.87 -3.54
CA ASN A 337 -16.51 -22.16 -3.93
C ASN A 337 -17.64 -22.65 -2.99
N ILE A 338 -18.46 -21.69 -2.55
CA ILE A 338 -19.62 -21.94 -1.65
C ILE A 338 -20.83 -22.53 -2.39
N PRO A 339 -21.26 -22.03 -3.57
CA PRO A 339 -22.49 -22.49 -4.21
C PRO A 339 -22.41 -23.93 -4.72
N ASP A 340 -23.57 -24.49 -5.07
CA ASP A 340 -23.72 -25.74 -5.83
C ASP A 340 -24.13 -25.44 -7.28
N GLU A 341 -24.05 -26.40 -8.21
CA GLU A 341 -24.31 -26.24 -9.65
C GLU A 341 -25.61 -25.50 -9.99
N ASN A 342 -26.71 -25.76 -9.26
CA ASN A 342 -28.01 -25.14 -9.50
C ASN A 342 -28.03 -23.61 -9.27
N HIS A 343 -27.00 -23.05 -8.62
CA HIS A 343 -26.84 -21.60 -8.44
C HIS A 343 -26.14 -20.95 -9.64
N ASN A 344 -25.43 -21.71 -10.48
CA ASN A 344 -24.61 -21.16 -11.58
C ASN A 344 -25.44 -20.37 -12.60
N ILE A 345 -26.76 -20.55 -12.63
CA ILE A 345 -27.74 -19.74 -13.36
C ILE A 345 -27.65 -18.22 -13.05
N ALA A 346 -27.05 -17.81 -11.93
CA ALA A 346 -26.74 -16.41 -11.63
C ALA A 346 -25.78 -15.76 -12.65
N TRP A 347 -24.91 -16.54 -13.30
CA TRP A 347 -23.94 -16.02 -14.26
C TRP A 347 -24.57 -15.52 -15.57
N GLN A 348 -25.83 -15.89 -15.86
CA GLN A 348 -26.58 -15.37 -17.02
C GLN A 348 -26.69 -13.84 -17.03
N TYR A 349 -26.65 -13.20 -15.85
CA TYR A 349 -26.84 -11.75 -15.70
C TYR A 349 -25.56 -10.93 -15.93
N LEU A 350 -24.37 -11.54 -15.86
CA LEU A 350 -23.12 -10.76 -15.89
C LEU A 350 -22.87 -10.11 -17.25
N MET A 351 -23.17 -10.84 -18.33
CA MET A 351 -22.85 -10.44 -19.70
C MET A 351 -24.01 -9.74 -20.43
N ASP A 352 -25.12 -9.47 -19.74
CA ASP A 352 -26.33 -8.81 -20.26
C ASP A 352 -26.33 -7.30 -19.92
N GLU A 353 -26.55 -6.46 -20.94
CA GLU A 353 -26.59 -4.99 -20.86
C GLU A 353 -27.78 -4.45 -20.06
N ASN A 354 -28.84 -5.25 -19.85
CA ASN A 354 -29.95 -4.88 -18.97
C ASN A 354 -29.62 -5.09 -17.49
N TYR A 355 -28.55 -5.82 -17.20
CA TYR A 355 -28.09 -6.16 -15.85
C TYR A 355 -26.71 -5.55 -15.60
N PHE A 356 -25.63 -6.33 -15.64
CA PHE A 356 -24.32 -5.85 -15.21
C PHE A 356 -23.40 -5.36 -16.34
N TRP A 357 -23.58 -5.83 -17.59
CA TRP A 357 -22.58 -5.59 -18.63
C TRP A 357 -22.54 -4.14 -19.12
N SER A 358 -21.33 -3.56 -19.22
CA SER A 358 -21.11 -2.24 -19.81
C SER A 358 -19.72 -2.11 -20.46
N GLU A 359 -19.49 -0.99 -21.17
CA GLU A 359 -18.28 -0.78 -21.96
C GLU A 359 -16.98 -0.64 -21.14
N TYR A 360 -17.06 -0.19 -19.88
CA TYR A 360 -15.92 0.06 -18.97
C TYR A 360 -16.06 -0.67 -17.62
N GLY A 361 -16.67 -1.85 -17.65
CA GLY A 361 -16.66 -2.83 -16.56
C GLY A 361 -18.06 -3.21 -16.11
N PRO A 362 -18.22 -4.31 -15.37
CA PRO A 362 -19.52 -4.63 -14.81
C PRO A 362 -19.93 -3.52 -13.83
N THR A 363 -21.20 -3.11 -13.87
CA THR A 363 -21.76 -2.16 -12.90
C THR A 363 -21.90 -2.84 -11.54
N THR A 364 -21.68 -2.14 -10.42
CA THR A 364 -21.83 -2.76 -9.09
C THR A 364 -23.26 -3.18 -8.75
N THR A 365 -24.25 -2.59 -9.43
CA THR A 365 -25.69 -2.87 -9.32
C THR A 365 -26.25 -3.12 -10.72
N GLU A 366 -27.24 -4.00 -10.87
CA GLU A 366 -27.92 -4.19 -12.14
C GLU A 366 -28.55 -2.88 -12.68
N GLN A 367 -28.41 -2.63 -13.98
CA GLN A 367 -28.79 -1.37 -14.62
C GLN A 367 -30.30 -1.08 -14.60
N GLY A 368 -31.13 -2.13 -14.55
CA GLY A 368 -32.58 -2.02 -14.38
C GLY A 368 -33.05 -1.69 -12.95
N ASP A 369 -32.15 -1.63 -11.96
CA ASP A 369 -32.54 -1.43 -10.57
C ASP A 369 -33.15 -0.03 -10.33
N PRO A 370 -34.25 0.10 -9.55
CA PRO A 370 -34.85 1.41 -9.26
C PRO A 370 -33.95 2.36 -8.47
N LEU A 371 -32.86 1.86 -7.85
CA LEU A 371 -31.82 2.65 -7.21
C LEU A 371 -30.53 2.76 -8.03
N PHE A 372 -30.45 2.19 -9.24
CA PHE A 372 -29.28 2.33 -10.11
C PHE A 372 -28.94 3.83 -10.33
N HIS A 373 -27.71 4.22 -9.98
CA HIS A 373 -27.29 5.60 -10.00
C HIS A 373 -25.79 5.74 -10.25
N ILE A 374 -25.45 6.56 -11.26
CA ILE A 374 -24.09 7.02 -11.54
C ILE A 374 -24.02 8.52 -11.22
N THR A 375 -23.05 8.89 -10.39
CA THR A 375 -22.80 10.27 -9.95
C THR A 375 -21.35 10.68 -10.22
N LYS A 376 -21.09 11.99 -10.19
CA LYS A 376 -19.73 12.59 -10.20
C LYS A 376 -19.18 12.86 -8.80
N ASN A 377 -19.79 12.30 -7.76
CA ASN A 377 -19.31 12.42 -6.38
C ASN A 377 -18.89 11.03 -5.88
N CYS A 378 -17.81 10.97 -5.09
CA CYS A 378 -17.50 9.77 -4.30
C CYS A 378 -18.29 9.74 -2.97
N CYS A 379 -18.56 8.59 -2.36
CA CYS A 379 -18.43 7.25 -2.94
C CYS A 379 -19.82 6.57 -2.96
N VAL A 380 -20.19 6.06 -4.14
CA VAL A 380 -21.54 5.53 -4.38
C VAL A 380 -21.44 4.20 -5.11
N TRP A 381 -21.80 3.14 -4.39
CA TRP A 381 -21.70 1.75 -4.85
C TRP A 381 -22.96 1.22 -5.52
N SER A 382 -23.96 2.07 -5.77
CA SER A 382 -25.22 1.69 -6.43
C SER A 382 -25.21 1.88 -7.97
N GLY A 383 -24.10 1.60 -8.67
CA GLY A 383 -24.10 1.57 -10.15
C GLY A 383 -22.79 1.92 -10.88
N LYS A 384 -21.81 2.57 -10.25
CA LYS A 384 -20.47 2.78 -10.86
C LYS A 384 -19.75 1.45 -11.11
N SER A 385 -18.72 1.45 -11.95
CA SER A 385 -17.79 0.32 -12.07
C SER A 385 -16.65 0.51 -11.07
N TRP A 386 -16.50 -0.44 -10.14
CA TRP A 386 -15.50 -0.42 -9.07
C TRP A 386 -14.45 -1.53 -9.31
N PRO A 387 -13.15 -1.23 -9.34
CA PRO A 387 -12.08 -2.24 -9.48
C PRO A 387 -12.14 -3.34 -8.43
N PHE A 388 -12.51 -3.01 -7.19
CA PHE A 388 -12.74 -3.94 -6.09
C PHE A 388 -13.78 -5.03 -6.46
N ALA A 389 -15.02 -4.62 -6.77
CA ALA A 389 -16.09 -5.58 -7.12
C ALA A 389 -15.82 -6.29 -8.46
N THR A 390 -15.17 -5.62 -9.42
CA THR A 390 -14.74 -6.23 -10.67
C THR A 390 -13.71 -7.34 -10.41
N SER A 391 -12.81 -7.14 -9.44
CA SER A 391 -11.83 -8.14 -9.02
C SER A 391 -12.47 -9.37 -8.39
N GLN A 392 -13.44 -9.19 -7.47
CA GLN A 392 -14.20 -10.30 -6.89
C GLN A 392 -14.93 -11.10 -7.97
N THR A 393 -15.58 -10.38 -8.89
CA THR A 393 -16.32 -10.99 -10.00
C THR A 393 -15.38 -11.80 -10.89
N LEU A 394 -14.20 -11.28 -11.25
CA LEU A 394 -13.21 -12.00 -12.07
C LEU A 394 -12.60 -13.22 -11.36
N GLU A 395 -12.33 -13.16 -10.05
CA GLU A 395 -11.86 -14.33 -9.31
C GLU A 395 -12.96 -15.40 -9.18
N ALA A 396 -14.19 -14.97 -8.89
CA ALA A 396 -15.38 -15.82 -8.91
C ALA A 396 -15.63 -16.46 -10.30
N MET A 397 -15.44 -15.71 -11.39
CA MET A 397 -15.49 -16.25 -12.76
C MET A 397 -14.40 -17.29 -13.00
N ALA A 398 -13.17 -17.01 -12.55
CA ALA A 398 -12.07 -17.96 -12.70
C ALA A 398 -12.38 -19.27 -11.96
N ASN A 399 -12.96 -19.19 -10.75
CA ASN A 399 -13.36 -20.37 -9.99
C ASN A 399 -14.53 -21.12 -10.61
N VAL A 400 -15.61 -20.45 -11.07
CA VAL A 400 -16.73 -21.16 -11.69
C VAL A 400 -16.32 -21.84 -13.01
N LEU A 401 -15.41 -21.25 -13.79
CA LEU A 401 -14.90 -21.84 -15.03
C LEU A 401 -13.88 -22.97 -14.82
N ASN A 402 -13.41 -23.18 -13.59
CA ASN A 402 -12.46 -24.24 -13.23
C ASN A 402 -13.11 -25.38 -12.42
N ASN A 403 -13.98 -25.04 -11.47
CA ASN A 403 -14.39 -25.92 -10.39
C ASN A 403 -15.86 -26.39 -10.51
N TYR A 404 -16.58 -25.96 -11.55
CA TYR A 404 -18.01 -26.19 -11.72
C TYR A 404 -18.39 -26.54 -13.16
N GLU A 405 -19.37 -27.42 -13.33
CA GLU A 405 -20.06 -27.60 -14.61
C GLU A 405 -21.14 -26.51 -14.78
N GLN A 406 -21.09 -25.77 -15.88
CA GLN A 406 -22.09 -24.76 -16.29
C GLN A 406 -21.91 -24.31 -17.74
N ASP A 407 -22.97 -23.75 -18.33
CA ASP A 407 -23.03 -23.26 -19.72
C ASP A 407 -23.38 -21.74 -19.82
N PHE A 408 -23.35 -20.99 -18.72
CA PHE A 408 -23.82 -19.58 -18.68
C PHE A 408 -22.76 -18.56 -19.10
N ILE A 409 -21.49 -18.83 -18.77
CA ILE A 409 -20.32 -18.06 -19.21
C ILE A 409 -19.19 -19.01 -19.65
N ASN A 410 -18.23 -18.51 -20.42
CA ASN A 410 -17.08 -19.30 -20.88
C ASN A 410 -15.75 -18.50 -20.87
N LYS A 411 -14.67 -19.10 -21.37
CA LYS A 411 -13.32 -18.50 -21.44
C LYS A 411 -13.28 -17.18 -22.22
N GLN A 412 -14.09 -17.02 -23.26
CA GLN A 412 -14.22 -15.75 -24.00
C GLN A 412 -14.83 -14.66 -23.13
N ASP A 413 -15.82 -14.99 -22.29
CA ASP A 413 -16.46 -14.02 -21.39
C ASP A 413 -15.50 -13.56 -20.29
N TYR A 414 -14.74 -14.48 -19.69
CA TYR A 414 -13.67 -14.15 -18.75
C TYR A 414 -12.66 -13.17 -19.37
N LEU A 415 -12.12 -13.49 -20.55
CA LEU A 415 -11.21 -12.62 -21.27
C LEU A 415 -11.86 -11.29 -21.68
N LYS A 416 -13.15 -11.27 -22.02
CA LYS A 416 -13.90 -10.05 -22.36
C LYS A 416 -14.03 -9.13 -21.14
N VAL A 417 -14.37 -9.65 -19.96
CA VAL A 417 -14.39 -8.87 -18.71
C VAL A 417 -12.98 -8.38 -18.35
N LEU A 418 -11.95 -9.22 -18.46
CA LEU A 418 -10.56 -8.86 -18.16
C LEU A 418 -9.98 -7.79 -19.11
N ARG A 419 -10.26 -7.89 -20.42
CA ARG A 419 -9.95 -6.84 -21.42
C ARG A 419 -10.63 -5.53 -21.06
N THR A 420 -11.92 -5.56 -20.73
CA THR A 420 -12.66 -4.36 -20.30
C THR A 420 -12.07 -3.77 -19.03
N TYR A 421 -11.74 -4.57 -18.01
CA TYR A 421 -11.12 -4.08 -16.78
C TYR A 421 -9.74 -3.43 -17.03
N SER A 422 -8.98 -3.94 -18.01
CA SER A 422 -7.70 -3.35 -18.44
C SER A 422 -7.88 -2.04 -19.23
N LYS A 423 -8.94 -1.96 -20.05
CA LYS A 423 -9.36 -0.75 -20.78
C LYS A 423 -9.82 0.35 -19.83
N THR A 424 -10.54 0.01 -18.76
CA THR A 424 -10.96 0.96 -17.72
C THR A 424 -9.75 1.51 -16.96
N GLN A 425 -8.72 0.70 -16.73
CA GLN A 425 -7.46 1.10 -16.08
C GLN A 425 -6.56 1.94 -17.00
N GLN A 426 -7.11 3.02 -17.57
CA GLN A 426 -6.43 3.98 -18.42
C GLN A 426 -6.86 5.41 -18.09
N LEU A 427 -5.92 6.36 -18.20
CA LEU A 427 -6.17 7.80 -18.20
C LEU A 427 -5.24 8.47 -19.20
N ASN A 428 -5.79 9.25 -20.13
CA ASN A 428 -5.02 9.94 -21.19
C ASN A 428 -4.08 9.01 -22.01
N GLY A 429 -4.48 7.74 -22.20
CA GLY A 429 -3.69 6.75 -22.95
C GLY A 429 -2.49 6.16 -22.19
N ARG A 430 -2.46 6.30 -20.86
CA ARG A 430 -1.51 5.62 -19.97
C ARG A 430 -2.26 4.73 -18.97
N PRO A 431 -1.65 3.61 -18.52
CA PRO A 431 -2.17 2.84 -17.39
C PRO A 431 -2.42 3.73 -16.17
N TYR A 432 -3.57 3.54 -15.55
CA TYR A 432 -4.06 4.34 -14.44
C TYR A 432 -5.12 3.55 -13.66
N ILE A 433 -5.18 3.71 -12.34
CA ILE A 433 -6.29 3.21 -11.52
C ILE A 433 -6.64 4.23 -10.45
N ALA A 434 -7.92 4.28 -10.11
CA ALA A 434 -8.44 5.03 -8.97
C ALA A 434 -9.68 4.33 -8.39
N GLU A 435 -10.42 5.01 -7.51
CA GLU A 435 -11.51 4.41 -6.73
C GLU A 435 -12.62 3.80 -7.61
N SER A 436 -13.19 4.56 -8.54
CA SER A 436 -14.28 4.07 -9.40
C SER A 436 -14.46 4.82 -10.71
N ALA A 437 -14.81 4.09 -11.76
CA ALA A 437 -15.03 4.62 -13.10
C ALA A 437 -16.53 4.69 -13.45
N ASN A 438 -16.86 5.61 -14.34
CA ASN A 438 -18.15 5.62 -15.02
C ASN A 438 -18.21 4.42 -16.00
N PRO A 439 -19.14 3.46 -15.81
CA PRO A 439 -19.23 2.23 -16.60
C PRO A 439 -19.46 2.46 -18.10
N PHE A 440 -20.09 3.57 -18.49
CA PHE A 440 -20.42 3.86 -19.88
C PHE A 440 -19.39 4.74 -20.62
N THR A 441 -18.48 5.40 -19.89
CA THR A 441 -17.54 6.36 -20.50
C THR A 441 -16.08 6.16 -20.10
N GLY A 442 -15.79 5.30 -19.12
CA GLY A 442 -14.44 5.11 -18.58
C GLY A 442 -13.91 6.29 -17.78
N SER A 443 -14.71 7.34 -17.59
CA SER A 443 -14.28 8.54 -16.87
C SER A 443 -14.14 8.26 -15.37
N TRP A 444 -12.99 8.63 -14.83
CA TRP A 444 -12.68 8.65 -13.40
C TRP A 444 -13.18 9.94 -12.69
N ASP A 445 -14.01 10.77 -13.35
CA ASP A 445 -14.57 12.00 -12.77
C ASP A 445 -15.23 11.73 -11.40
N GLY A 446 -14.84 12.51 -10.39
CA GLY A 446 -15.37 12.39 -9.04
C GLY A 446 -14.77 11.27 -8.20
N SER A 447 -13.76 10.57 -8.73
CA SER A 447 -12.99 9.51 -8.07
C SER A 447 -11.53 9.54 -8.52
N ASN A 448 -11.07 10.71 -8.97
CA ASN A 448 -9.70 11.03 -9.33
C ASN A 448 -9.33 12.30 -8.57
N HIS A 449 -8.75 12.11 -7.39
CA HIS A 449 -8.24 13.19 -6.55
C HIS A 449 -6.72 13.10 -6.47
N TYR A 450 -6.05 14.18 -6.90
CA TYR A 450 -4.60 14.31 -6.87
C TYR A 450 -4.04 13.92 -5.50
N TYR A 451 -3.00 13.10 -5.49
CA TYR A 451 -2.31 12.59 -4.30
C TYR A 451 -3.15 11.67 -3.38
N HIS A 452 -4.42 11.39 -3.71
CA HIS A 452 -5.33 10.57 -2.89
C HIS A 452 -5.76 9.31 -3.66
N SER A 453 -6.65 9.49 -4.65
CA SER A 453 -7.22 8.38 -5.43
C SER A 453 -6.32 7.88 -6.56
N GLU A 454 -5.22 8.58 -6.88
CA GLU A 454 -4.30 8.17 -7.94
C GLU A 454 -3.57 6.88 -7.54
N HIS A 455 -3.47 5.91 -8.45
CA HIS A 455 -2.77 4.62 -8.25
C HIS A 455 -3.37 3.67 -7.19
N TYR A 456 -4.56 3.98 -6.68
CA TYR A 456 -5.30 3.29 -5.60
C TYR A 456 -5.18 1.75 -5.56
N PHE A 457 -4.61 1.21 -4.47
CA PHE A 457 -4.34 -0.23 -4.29
C PHE A 457 -5.48 -0.99 -3.60
N HIS A 458 -6.68 -0.86 -4.16
CA HIS A 458 -7.94 -1.38 -3.59
C HIS A 458 -8.56 -2.53 -4.43
N SER A 459 -7.73 -3.34 -5.09
CA SER A 459 -8.18 -4.36 -6.06
C SER A 459 -7.03 -5.32 -6.43
N GLN A 460 -7.32 -6.40 -7.18
CA GLN A 460 -6.31 -7.31 -7.74
C GLN A 460 -6.33 -7.28 -9.29
N TYR A 461 -5.23 -7.74 -9.91
CA TYR A 461 -5.09 -7.89 -11.35
C TYR A 461 -3.98 -8.89 -11.72
N ILE A 462 -2.80 -8.79 -11.09
CA ILE A 462 -1.68 -9.73 -11.24
C ILE A 462 -2.17 -11.15 -10.98
N ASN A 463 -2.90 -11.35 -9.87
CA ASN A 463 -3.44 -12.65 -9.49
C ASN A 463 -4.42 -13.21 -10.53
N LEU A 464 -5.21 -12.34 -11.17
CA LEU A 464 -6.19 -12.73 -12.19
C LEU A 464 -5.50 -13.21 -13.48
N ILE A 465 -4.41 -12.55 -13.87
CA ILE A 465 -3.55 -12.99 -14.98
C ILE A 465 -2.93 -14.36 -14.66
N ILE A 466 -2.35 -14.52 -13.48
CA ILE A 466 -1.64 -15.76 -13.10
C ILE A 466 -2.60 -16.95 -12.92
N THR A 467 -3.68 -16.76 -12.15
CA THR A 467 -4.56 -17.87 -11.71
C THR A 467 -5.78 -18.11 -12.58
N GLY A 468 -6.17 -17.12 -13.39
CA GLY A 468 -7.27 -17.21 -14.35
C GLY A 468 -6.78 -17.34 -15.78
N LEU A 469 -6.20 -16.26 -16.34
CA LEU A 469 -5.82 -16.22 -17.77
C LEU A 469 -4.78 -17.30 -18.12
N VAL A 470 -3.64 -17.30 -17.42
CA VAL A 470 -2.59 -18.34 -17.52
C VAL A 470 -3.04 -19.63 -16.83
N GLY A 471 -3.85 -19.50 -15.76
CA GLY A 471 -4.54 -20.62 -15.13
C GLY A 471 -3.71 -21.44 -14.16
N LEU A 472 -2.64 -20.91 -13.57
CA LEU A 472 -1.93 -21.58 -12.47
C LEU A 472 -2.86 -21.66 -11.25
N ARG A 473 -3.28 -22.85 -10.86
CA ARG A 473 -4.15 -23.10 -9.71
C ARG A 473 -3.27 -23.52 -8.51
N PRO A 474 -3.08 -22.67 -7.48
CA PRO A 474 -2.18 -23.00 -6.37
C PRO A 474 -2.74 -24.14 -5.52
N ARG A 475 -1.86 -25.05 -5.07
CA ARG A 475 -2.21 -26.25 -4.31
C ARG A 475 -1.31 -26.42 -3.07
N SER A 476 -1.80 -27.19 -2.11
CA SER A 476 -1.08 -27.53 -0.87
C SER A 476 -0.44 -28.92 -0.89
N ASP A 477 -0.40 -29.60 -2.04
CA ASP A 477 0.36 -30.82 -2.29
C ASP A 477 1.49 -30.57 -3.32
N ASP A 478 2.36 -31.56 -3.55
CA ASP A 478 3.50 -31.47 -4.49
C ASP A 478 3.06 -31.51 -5.98
N PHE A 479 2.06 -30.70 -6.36
CA PHE A 479 1.53 -30.62 -7.72
C PHE A 479 1.44 -29.18 -8.22
N ILE A 480 1.77 -29.03 -9.51
CA ILE A 480 1.36 -27.89 -10.32
C ILE A 480 0.08 -28.29 -11.04
N GLU A 481 -0.94 -27.44 -10.96
CA GLU A 481 -2.16 -27.54 -11.74
C GLU A 481 -2.33 -26.30 -12.62
N ILE A 482 -2.47 -26.50 -13.93
CA ILE A 482 -2.62 -25.44 -14.93
C ILE A 482 -3.93 -25.66 -15.68
N ASN A 483 -4.83 -24.68 -15.73
CA ASN A 483 -6.02 -24.71 -16.59
C ASN A 483 -6.30 -23.31 -17.18
N PRO A 484 -5.71 -22.99 -18.35
CA PRO A 484 -5.74 -21.63 -18.88
C PRO A 484 -7.13 -21.21 -19.33
N LEU A 485 -7.56 -20.00 -18.93
CA LEU A 485 -8.82 -19.38 -19.39
C LEU A 485 -8.63 -18.50 -20.65
N ILE A 486 -7.61 -18.80 -21.46
CA ILE A 486 -7.49 -18.26 -22.82
C ILE A 486 -8.48 -18.95 -23.77
N PRO A 487 -8.94 -18.25 -24.84
CA PRO A 487 -9.74 -18.86 -25.88
C PRO A 487 -8.91 -19.62 -26.91
N ASP A 488 -9.55 -20.52 -27.64
CA ASP A 488 -8.93 -21.41 -28.65
C ASP A 488 -8.14 -20.67 -29.75
N ASN A 489 -8.47 -19.40 -30.02
CA ASN A 489 -7.84 -18.57 -31.06
C ASN A 489 -6.70 -17.67 -30.53
N TRP A 490 -6.13 -18.00 -29.38
CA TRP A 490 -5.09 -17.21 -28.73
C TRP A 490 -3.72 -17.86 -28.95
N ASN A 491 -2.93 -17.31 -29.87
CA ASN A 491 -1.75 -18.02 -30.42
C ASN A 491 -0.61 -18.24 -29.42
N TYR A 492 -0.40 -17.36 -28.42
CA TYR A 492 0.71 -17.50 -27.49
C TYR A 492 0.51 -16.81 -26.13
N PHE A 493 1.19 -17.28 -25.09
CA PHE A 493 1.51 -16.50 -23.88
C PHE A 493 2.74 -17.09 -23.17
N ALA A 494 3.38 -16.29 -22.33
CA ALA A 494 4.40 -16.75 -21.39
C ALA A 494 4.19 -16.12 -20.02
N LEU A 495 4.27 -16.93 -18.96
CA LEU A 495 4.48 -16.50 -17.59
C LEU A 495 5.80 -17.11 -17.11
N ASP A 496 6.76 -16.29 -16.71
CA ASP A 496 8.15 -16.69 -16.47
C ASP A 496 8.65 -16.29 -15.09
N ASP A 497 9.51 -17.14 -14.51
CA ASP A 497 10.18 -16.93 -13.22
C ASP A 497 9.16 -16.64 -12.09
N VAL A 498 8.11 -17.47 -11.98
CA VAL A 498 7.23 -17.55 -10.81
C VAL A 498 7.95 -18.33 -9.72
N ASN A 499 7.96 -17.86 -8.47
CA ASN A 499 8.38 -18.70 -7.34
C ASN A 499 7.18 -19.51 -6.84
N TYR A 500 7.21 -20.82 -7.04
CA TYR A 500 6.15 -21.74 -6.63
C TYR A 500 6.78 -22.97 -5.96
N HIS A 501 6.44 -23.21 -4.70
CA HIS A 501 6.95 -24.32 -3.86
C HIS A 501 8.50 -24.33 -3.81
N GLY A 502 9.10 -23.15 -3.65
CA GLY A 502 10.56 -22.96 -3.66
C GLY A 502 11.24 -23.24 -5.02
N HIS A 503 10.49 -23.29 -6.11
CA HIS A 503 10.99 -23.55 -7.45
C HIS A 503 10.65 -22.42 -8.43
N LYS A 504 11.53 -22.21 -9.42
CA LYS A 504 11.30 -21.27 -10.52
C LYS A 504 10.43 -21.93 -11.59
N LEU A 505 9.15 -21.63 -11.58
CA LEU A 505 8.14 -22.09 -12.52
C LEU A 505 8.00 -21.13 -13.70
N SER A 506 7.98 -21.66 -14.92
CA SER A 506 7.57 -20.94 -16.12
C SER A 506 6.55 -21.74 -16.92
N ILE A 507 5.49 -21.09 -17.38
CA ILE A 507 4.37 -21.68 -18.13
C ILE A 507 4.30 -20.98 -19.48
N LEU A 508 4.32 -21.75 -20.56
CA LEU A 508 4.45 -21.25 -21.92
C LEU A 508 3.42 -21.90 -22.84
N TRP A 509 2.66 -21.09 -23.59
CA TRP A 509 1.85 -21.52 -24.73
C TRP A 509 2.39 -20.86 -25.99
N ASP A 510 2.64 -21.65 -27.04
CA ASP A 510 3.16 -21.20 -28.34
C ASP A 510 2.60 -22.11 -29.44
N GLU A 511 1.47 -21.73 -30.07
CA GLU A 511 0.70 -22.58 -31.00
C GLU A 511 1.55 -23.12 -32.16
N ASP A 512 2.33 -22.24 -32.80
CA ASP A 512 3.20 -22.59 -33.93
C ASP A 512 4.65 -22.87 -33.53
N GLY A 513 5.08 -22.41 -32.35
CA GLY A 513 6.43 -22.56 -31.81
C GLY A 513 7.42 -21.49 -32.27
N GLU A 514 6.96 -20.50 -33.06
CA GLU A 514 7.80 -19.47 -33.68
C GLU A 514 8.02 -18.26 -32.76
N LYS A 515 7.08 -17.96 -31.86
CA LYS A 515 7.13 -16.79 -30.98
C LYS A 515 8.31 -16.85 -29.99
N TYR A 516 8.50 -17.98 -29.31
CA TYR A 516 9.53 -18.14 -28.28
C TYR A 516 10.63 -19.15 -28.65
N ASN A 517 10.47 -19.86 -29.78
CA ASN A 517 11.45 -20.84 -30.29
C ASN A 517 11.78 -21.96 -29.26
N LYS A 518 10.78 -22.41 -28.48
CA LYS A 518 10.92 -23.49 -27.48
C LYS A 518 10.26 -24.82 -27.88
N GLY A 519 9.49 -24.81 -28.97
CA GLY A 519 8.62 -25.92 -29.40
C GLY A 519 7.17 -25.47 -29.47
N LYS A 520 6.29 -26.35 -29.94
CA LYS A 520 4.85 -26.09 -30.06
C LYS A 520 4.08 -26.44 -28.78
N GLY A 521 2.96 -25.76 -28.59
CA GLY A 521 1.93 -26.07 -27.61
C GLY A 521 2.19 -25.53 -26.21
N LEU A 522 1.53 -26.13 -25.22
CA LEU A 522 1.66 -25.80 -23.80
C LEU A 522 2.87 -26.54 -23.23
N MET A 523 3.75 -25.82 -22.55
CA MET A 523 5.01 -26.32 -21.99
C MET A 523 5.19 -25.78 -20.57
N ILE A 524 5.55 -26.65 -19.63
CA ILE A 524 5.84 -26.28 -18.25
C ILE A 524 7.33 -26.52 -17.97
N PHE A 525 7.98 -25.49 -17.43
CA PHE A 525 9.39 -25.51 -17.03
C PHE A 525 9.50 -25.32 -15.52
N LEU A 526 10.38 -26.10 -14.89
CA LEU A 526 10.71 -26.02 -13.48
C LEU A 526 12.23 -25.90 -13.35
N ASN A 527 12.72 -24.84 -12.71
CA ASN A 527 14.14 -24.52 -12.60
C ASN A 527 14.88 -24.53 -13.96
N GLY A 528 14.17 -24.09 -15.02
CA GLY A 528 14.66 -24.08 -16.40
C GLY A 528 14.63 -25.43 -17.14
N ASP A 529 14.27 -26.54 -16.50
CA ASP A 529 14.06 -27.84 -17.14
C ASP A 529 12.60 -28.00 -17.59
N LYS A 530 12.36 -28.41 -18.83
CA LYS A 530 11.01 -28.67 -19.33
C LYS A 530 10.51 -29.98 -18.74
N ILE A 531 9.61 -29.91 -17.76
CA ILE A 531 9.06 -31.08 -17.06
C ILE A 531 7.84 -31.66 -17.76
N ASP A 532 7.14 -30.87 -18.58
CA ASP A 532 5.96 -31.32 -19.32
C ASP A 532 5.73 -30.53 -20.63
N SER A 533 5.06 -31.16 -21.61
CA SER A 533 4.51 -30.46 -22.78
C SER A 533 3.40 -31.22 -23.51
N THR A 534 2.45 -30.49 -24.10
CA THR A 534 1.36 -30.98 -24.97
C THR A 534 1.13 -30.03 -26.15
N GLU A 535 0.70 -30.52 -27.31
CA GLU A 535 0.35 -29.67 -28.47
C GLU A 535 -0.99 -28.93 -28.30
N VAL A 536 -1.83 -29.34 -27.34
CA VAL A 536 -3.19 -28.80 -27.12
C VAL A 536 -3.28 -28.07 -25.79
N ILE A 537 -3.82 -26.84 -25.80
CA ILE A 537 -4.11 -26.06 -24.60
C ILE A 537 -5.21 -26.72 -23.76
N GLY A 538 -5.05 -26.79 -22.43
CA GLY A 538 -6.05 -27.41 -21.55
C GLY A 538 -5.54 -27.66 -20.13
N HIS A 539 -6.37 -28.32 -19.32
CA HIS A 539 -6.04 -28.71 -17.94
C HIS A 539 -4.87 -29.70 -17.90
N ARG A 540 -3.86 -29.40 -17.08
CA ARG A 540 -2.69 -30.25 -16.81
C ARG A 540 -2.41 -30.31 -15.31
N GLU A 541 -2.18 -31.50 -14.81
CA GLU A 541 -1.59 -31.75 -13.49
C GLU A 541 -0.20 -32.37 -13.65
N ILE A 542 0.78 -31.83 -12.92
CA ILE A 542 2.17 -32.28 -12.97
C ILE A 542 2.70 -32.41 -11.54
N LYS A 543 3.10 -33.62 -11.15
CA LYS A 543 3.79 -33.84 -9.88
C LYS A 543 5.19 -33.24 -9.92
N ILE A 544 5.55 -32.48 -8.90
CA ILE A 544 6.87 -31.88 -8.72
C ILE A 544 7.64 -32.54 -7.56
N PRO A 545 8.95 -32.26 -7.40
CA PRO A 545 9.64 -32.53 -6.15
C PRO A 545 8.99 -31.76 -4.99
N SER A 546 9.16 -32.27 -3.77
CA SER A 546 8.85 -31.50 -2.57
C SER A 546 9.71 -30.24 -2.49
N SER A 547 9.19 -29.17 -1.91
CA SER A 547 9.90 -27.90 -1.73
C SER A 547 11.31 -28.10 -1.15
N PRO A 548 12.30 -27.33 -1.61
CA PRO A 548 13.57 -27.22 -0.89
C PRO A 548 13.36 -26.60 0.49
N PRO A 549 14.31 -26.75 1.44
CA PRO A 549 14.33 -25.93 2.64
C PRO A 549 14.35 -24.45 2.26
N ASP A 550 13.63 -23.65 3.03
CA ASP A 550 13.53 -22.21 2.78
C ASP A 550 14.84 -21.48 3.11
N GLU A 551 15.09 -20.36 2.42
CA GLU A 551 16.19 -19.46 2.76
C GLU A 551 15.80 -18.60 3.96
N ASP A 552 16.72 -18.47 4.94
CA ASP A 552 16.51 -17.65 6.15
C ASP A 552 16.08 -16.22 5.79
N ILE A 553 15.01 -15.73 6.42
CA ILE A 553 14.56 -14.34 6.24
C ILE A 553 15.66 -13.39 6.74
N VAL A 554 16.07 -12.45 5.89
CA VAL A 554 17.19 -11.53 6.16
C VAL A 554 16.88 -10.62 7.36
N ASN A 555 17.58 -10.88 8.48
CA ASN A 555 17.49 -10.12 9.73
C ASN A 555 18.33 -8.82 9.68
N GLU A 556 17.89 -7.88 8.84
CA GLU A 556 18.49 -6.56 8.65
C GLU A 556 17.39 -5.48 8.80
N HIS A 557 17.65 -4.36 9.45
CA HIS A 557 16.64 -3.33 9.74
C HIS A 557 17.09 -1.96 9.23
N ASN A 558 16.14 -1.16 8.73
CA ASN A 558 16.39 0.24 8.41
C ASN A 558 16.34 1.06 9.71
N PHE A 559 17.48 1.54 10.18
CA PHE A 559 17.59 2.41 11.36
C PHE A 559 17.35 3.89 11.07
N ALA A 560 17.10 4.26 9.81
CA ALA A 560 16.77 5.64 9.42
C ALA A 560 15.27 5.93 9.51
N VAL A 561 14.41 4.92 9.33
CA VAL A 561 12.95 5.09 9.29
C VAL A 561 12.42 5.74 10.57
N ASN A 562 11.52 6.70 10.40
CA ASN A 562 10.80 7.36 11.48
C ASN A 562 9.35 7.67 11.07
N ASN A 563 8.56 6.62 10.94
CA ASN A 563 7.10 6.74 10.92
C ASN A 563 6.51 6.99 12.31
N SER A 564 7.21 6.58 13.38
CA SER A 564 6.69 6.56 14.75
C SER A 564 6.77 7.91 15.47
N THR A 565 7.30 8.94 14.81
CA THR A 565 7.30 10.34 15.26
C THR A 565 8.02 10.63 16.59
N ASP A 566 8.89 9.71 17.02
CA ASP A 566 9.90 10.00 18.04
C ASP A 566 10.87 11.07 17.51
N TYR A 567 11.54 11.84 18.38
CA TYR A 567 12.54 12.82 17.89
C TYR A 567 13.68 12.15 17.11
N PHE A 568 14.04 10.90 17.44
CA PHE A 568 15.09 10.12 16.79
C PHE A 568 14.53 8.81 16.18
N PRO A 569 15.03 8.34 15.03
CA PRO A 569 16.13 8.92 14.25
C PRO A 569 15.69 10.20 13.53
N ARG A 570 16.63 11.15 13.36
CA ARG A 570 16.34 12.50 12.87
C ARG A 570 17.13 12.85 11.63
N LEU A 571 16.44 13.24 10.56
CA LEU A 571 17.03 14.04 9.49
C LEU A 571 17.12 15.54 9.85
N THR A 572 18.18 16.17 9.33
CA THR A 572 18.40 17.61 9.28
C THR A 572 19.05 17.96 7.94
N ALA A 573 18.68 19.08 7.32
CA ALA A 573 19.21 19.51 6.03
C ALA A 573 20.07 20.78 6.13
N SER A 574 20.96 21.00 5.16
CA SER A 574 21.62 22.31 4.95
C SER A 574 20.59 23.39 4.58
N PHE A 575 19.57 22.99 3.81
CA PHE A 575 18.37 23.73 3.49
C PHE A 575 17.26 22.73 3.14
N ALA A 576 16.01 23.06 3.44
CA ALA A 576 14.84 22.33 2.96
C ALA A 576 13.81 23.34 2.45
N ASN A 577 13.15 23.03 1.33
CA ASN A 577 12.00 23.80 0.88
C ASN A 577 10.90 23.70 1.96
N PRO A 578 10.25 24.81 2.37
CA PRO A 578 9.20 24.79 3.39
C PRO A 578 8.09 23.76 3.21
N LYS A 579 7.71 23.43 1.96
CA LYS A 579 6.67 22.43 1.64
C LYS A 579 7.19 20.99 1.61
N TYR A 580 8.50 20.83 1.52
CA TYR A 580 9.21 19.55 1.35
C TYR A 580 10.32 19.42 2.41
N PRO A 581 9.96 19.46 3.71
CA PRO A 581 10.88 19.36 4.84
C PRO A 581 11.58 18.00 4.93
N GLU A 582 12.70 17.96 5.64
CA GLU A 582 13.63 16.82 5.62
C GLU A 582 13.09 15.51 6.18
N PHE A 583 12.07 15.52 7.04
CA PHE A 583 11.52 14.31 7.64
C PHE A 583 10.73 13.44 6.63
N TYR A 584 10.29 14.01 5.50
CA TYR A 584 9.69 13.24 4.41
C TYR A 584 10.67 12.33 3.65
N ALA A 585 11.97 12.38 3.96
CA ALA A 585 12.97 11.46 3.42
C ALA A 585 13.36 10.36 4.42
N GLN A 586 12.51 10.08 5.41
CA GLN A 586 12.63 8.94 6.34
C GLN A 586 11.26 8.36 6.76
N ASP A 587 10.22 8.50 5.92
CA ASP A 587 8.85 8.07 6.22
C ASP A 587 8.55 6.62 5.77
N GLY A 588 9.58 5.90 5.33
CA GLY A 588 9.48 4.52 4.88
C GLY A 588 8.83 4.34 3.50
N ASN A 589 8.52 5.43 2.76
CA ASN A 589 7.95 5.41 1.42
C ASN A 589 8.90 6.01 0.37
N TYR A 590 9.68 5.16 -0.30
CA TYR A 590 10.53 5.58 -1.42
C TYR A 590 9.74 5.72 -2.74
N TRP A 591 8.94 6.78 -2.88
CA TRP A 591 8.23 7.01 -4.13
C TRP A 591 9.14 7.54 -5.24
N TYR A 592 8.94 7.03 -6.46
CA TYR A 592 9.61 7.50 -7.66
C TYR A 592 8.69 8.27 -8.61
N HIS A 593 7.51 8.70 -8.11
CA HIS A 593 6.69 9.68 -8.82
C HIS A 593 7.54 10.87 -9.26
N LYS A 594 7.12 11.55 -10.32
CA LYS A 594 7.82 12.76 -10.78
C LYS A 594 7.81 13.86 -9.71
N THR A 595 6.68 14.07 -9.06
CA THR A 595 6.50 15.14 -8.06
C THR A 595 5.73 14.65 -6.83
N PRO A 596 6.27 13.69 -6.05
CA PRO A 596 5.63 13.20 -4.82
C PRO A 596 5.49 14.34 -3.81
N GLY A 597 4.46 14.23 -2.96
CA GLY A 597 4.20 15.15 -1.86
C GLY A 597 5.17 14.96 -0.70
N ASN A 598 5.43 13.71 -0.31
CA ASN A 598 6.48 13.33 0.63
C ASN A 598 7.84 13.30 -0.09
N ARG A 599 8.54 14.44 -0.06
CA ARG A 599 9.95 14.49 -0.46
C ARG A 599 10.69 15.50 0.40
N TRP A 600 12.01 15.34 0.47
CA TRP A 600 12.92 16.45 0.71
C TRP A 600 13.40 17.03 -0.61
N THR A 601 13.59 18.35 -0.67
CA THR A 601 14.33 19.00 -1.76
C THR A 601 14.91 20.34 -1.34
N ASN A 602 16.01 20.75 -1.98
CA ASN A 602 16.56 22.10 -1.84
C ASN A 602 15.96 23.14 -2.81
N GLU A 603 14.81 22.88 -3.44
CA GLU A 603 14.07 23.86 -4.25
C GLU A 603 13.98 25.23 -3.56
N GLY A 604 14.68 26.24 -4.11
CA GLY A 604 14.74 27.61 -3.57
C GLY A 604 16.09 28.02 -2.97
N ASP A 605 17.03 27.09 -2.77
CA ASP A 605 18.42 27.36 -2.39
C ASP A 605 19.35 27.30 -3.62
N THR A 606 20.23 28.29 -3.74
CA THR A 606 21.19 28.41 -4.85
C THR A 606 22.56 27.81 -4.52
N SER A 607 22.70 27.10 -3.40
CA SER A 607 23.96 26.47 -2.98
C SER A 607 24.31 25.27 -3.87
N GLU A 608 25.54 25.24 -4.40
CA GLU A 608 26.05 24.12 -5.20
C GLU A 608 26.26 22.86 -4.35
N GLU A 609 26.59 23.02 -3.07
CA GLU A 609 26.77 21.93 -2.10
C GLU A 609 25.61 21.92 -1.11
N VAL A 610 24.88 20.80 -1.03
CA VAL A 610 23.81 20.58 -0.05
C VAL A 610 24.02 19.26 0.69
N SER A 611 23.40 19.11 1.86
CA SER A 611 23.55 17.89 2.64
C SER A 611 22.32 17.54 3.47
N LEU A 612 22.08 16.23 3.60
CA LEU A 612 21.22 15.65 4.63
C LEU A 612 22.07 14.92 5.68
N GLN A 613 21.76 15.13 6.95
CA GLN A 613 22.38 14.48 8.10
C GLN A 613 21.32 13.72 8.88
N LEU A 614 21.52 12.41 9.03
CA LEU A 614 20.73 11.52 9.87
C LEU A 614 21.45 11.32 11.22
N ASP A 615 20.74 11.56 12.31
CA ASP A 615 21.19 11.34 13.68
C ASP A 615 20.35 10.22 14.30
N PHE A 616 20.97 9.10 14.66
CA PHE A 616 20.27 7.96 15.26
C PHE A 616 19.91 8.20 16.74
N GLY A 617 20.49 9.22 17.39
CA GLY A 617 20.32 9.47 18.84
C GLY A 617 20.96 8.42 19.76
N ILE A 618 21.54 7.36 19.21
CA ILE A 618 22.28 6.27 19.85
C ILE A 618 23.29 5.69 18.85
N GLU A 619 24.28 4.92 19.30
CA GLU A 619 25.17 4.18 18.39
C GLU A 619 24.40 3.06 17.68
N ARG A 620 24.48 3.03 16.34
CA ARG A 620 23.98 1.94 15.48
C ARG A 620 25.13 1.35 14.67
N THR A 621 25.06 0.05 14.40
CA THR A 621 26.02 -0.64 13.53
C THR A 621 25.38 -0.88 12.17
N ILE A 622 25.86 -0.17 11.15
CA ILE A 622 25.33 -0.19 9.78
C ILE A 622 26.34 -0.77 8.80
N ASN A 623 25.86 -1.35 7.71
CA ASN A 623 26.64 -1.95 6.62
C ASN A 623 26.18 -1.52 5.21
N LYS A 624 25.02 -0.88 5.10
CA LYS A 624 24.44 -0.42 3.84
C LYS A 624 23.68 0.90 4.04
N VAL A 625 23.75 1.78 3.04
CA VAL A 625 22.93 2.99 2.92
C VAL A 625 22.25 2.96 1.56
N SER A 626 20.96 3.29 1.51
CA SER A 626 20.20 3.44 0.27
C SER A 626 19.74 4.89 0.11
N LEU A 627 19.89 5.45 -1.10
CA LEU A 627 19.47 6.81 -1.43
C LEU A 627 18.53 6.81 -2.63
N TYR A 628 17.37 7.43 -2.48
CA TYR A 628 16.31 7.44 -3.48
C TYR A 628 16.19 8.83 -4.10
N PHE A 629 17.10 9.14 -5.04
CA PHE A 629 17.11 10.44 -5.71
C PHE A 629 15.94 10.59 -6.68
N LEU A 630 15.36 11.79 -6.72
CA LEU A 630 14.31 12.15 -7.66
C LEU A 630 14.83 12.62 -9.01
N ASN A 631 14.03 12.41 -10.05
CA ASN A 631 14.09 13.11 -11.32
C ASN A 631 12.67 13.49 -11.75
N ASP A 632 12.29 14.75 -11.53
CA ASP A 632 10.95 15.25 -11.82
C ASP A 632 10.75 15.60 -13.31
N GLY A 633 11.85 15.87 -14.03
CA GLY A 633 11.86 16.40 -15.39
C GLY A 633 11.45 17.87 -15.51
N SER A 634 11.41 18.61 -14.39
CA SER A 634 10.98 20.01 -14.29
C SER A 634 11.88 20.92 -13.45
N GLY A 635 12.90 20.40 -12.75
CA GLY A 635 13.92 21.19 -12.06
C GLY A 635 14.64 20.48 -10.91
N VAL A 636 14.13 19.33 -10.47
CA VAL A 636 14.74 18.45 -9.47
C VAL A 636 15.40 17.27 -10.19
N GLU A 637 16.71 17.16 -10.05
CA GLU A 637 17.54 16.12 -10.68
C GLU A 637 18.39 15.36 -9.65
N PRO A 638 18.85 14.14 -9.97
CA PRO A 638 19.90 13.50 -9.19
C PRO A 638 21.18 14.36 -9.22
N PRO A 639 21.96 14.40 -8.12
CA PRO A 639 23.15 15.24 -8.01
C PRO A 639 24.23 14.83 -9.01
N MET A 640 25.26 15.68 -9.19
CA MET A 640 26.43 15.33 -10.01
C MET A 640 27.26 14.21 -9.36
N ASP A 641 27.44 14.30 -8.04
CA ASP A 641 28.08 13.29 -7.20
C ASP A 641 27.56 13.41 -5.75
N TYR A 642 27.81 12.39 -4.92
CA TYR A 642 27.55 12.42 -3.49
C TYR A 642 28.62 11.67 -2.68
N VAL A 643 28.83 12.11 -1.44
CA VAL A 643 29.75 11.50 -0.47
C VAL A 643 28.99 11.15 0.81
N VAL A 644 29.02 9.87 1.20
CA VAL A 644 28.43 9.39 2.45
C VAL A 644 29.50 9.37 3.54
N ASN A 645 29.24 10.09 4.62
CA ASN A 645 30.13 10.23 5.77
C ASN A 645 29.49 9.62 7.02
N TYR A 646 30.32 9.10 7.92
CA TYR A 646 29.94 8.69 9.27
C TYR A 646 30.55 9.64 10.32
N TRP A 647 29.94 9.71 11.50
CA TRP A 647 30.44 10.52 12.61
C TRP A 647 31.32 9.69 13.54
N GLU A 648 32.52 10.18 13.83
CA GLU A 648 33.48 9.50 14.70
C GLU A 648 34.35 10.53 15.43
N ASN A 649 34.51 10.39 16.76
CA ASN A 649 35.41 11.22 17.56
C ASN A 649 35.24 12.75 17.38
N GLY A 650 34.00 13.21 17.18
CA GLY A 650 33.68 14.62 16.98
C GLY A 650 33.94 15.15 15.56
N GLN A 651 34.15 14.27 14.57
CA GLN A 651 34.46 14.64 13.19
C GLN A 651 33.68 13.79 12.18
N TRP A 652 33.42 14.38 11.01
CA TRP A 652 32.92 13.66 9.84
C TRP A 652 34.07 12.97 9.12
N LYS A 653 33.87 11.70 8.76
CA LYS A 653 34.78 10.92 7.93
C LYS A 653 34.01 10.23 6.82
N GLU A 654 34.58 10.14 5.63
CA GLU A 654 33.99 9.35 4.54
C GLU A 654 33.94 7.86 4.92
N ILE A 655 32.85 7.16 4.56
CA ILE A 655 32.73 5.72 4.78
C ILE A 655 33.79 4.98 3.93
N PRO A 656 34.66 4.14 4.53
CA PRO A 656 35.71 3.45 3.79
C PRO A 656 35.17 2.24 3.00
N ASN A 657 35.87 1.89 1.90
CA ASN A 657 35.64 0.68 1.11
C ASN A 657 34.20 0.52 0.56
N GLN A 658 33.55 1.64 0.19
CA GLN A 658 32.22 1.63 -0.43
C GLN A 658 32.20 0.82 -1.74
N LYS A 659 31.17 -0.02 -1.91
CA LYS A 659 30.73 -0.60 -3.17
C LYS A 659 29.39 0.03 -3.53
N ARG A 660 29.35 0.77 -4.64
CA ARG A 660 28.12 1.42 -5.16
C ARG A 660 27.55 0.60 -6.31
N ASN A 661 26.22 0.49 -6.42
CA ASN A 661 25.58 -0.15 -7.58
C ASN A 661 25.69 0.68 -8.87
N PHE A 662 25.83 2.00 -8.74
CA PHE A 662 26.10 2.92 -9.86
C PHE A 662 27.37 3.75 -9.64
N ASN A 663 28.09 4.03 -10.73
CA ASN A 663 29.26 4.94 -10.74
C ASN A 663 28.86 6.43 -10.62
N PHE A 664 27.61 6.76 -10.91
CA PHE A 664 27.05 8.11 -10.88
C PHE A 664 25.64 8.07 -10.27
N PRO A 665 25.15 9.17 -9.67
CA PRO A 665 23.84 9.19 -9.04
C PRO A 665 22.73 9.04 -10.09
N ASN A 666 21.81 8.10 -9.87
CA ASN A 666 20.67 7.86 -10.76
C ASN A 666 19.37 8.31 -10.09
N GLY A 667 18.57 9.09 -10.80
CA GLY A 667 17.22 9.43 -10.35
C GLY A 667 16.24 8.29 -10.65
N ASN A 668 15.18 8.19 -9.85
CA ASN A 668 14.10 7.22 -9.98
C ASN A 668 14.56 5.75 -9.86
N ARG A 669 15.66 5.52 -9.12
CA ARG A 669 16.31 4.22 -8.85
C ARG A 669 16.94 4.20 -7.46
N GLN A 670 17.09 3.02 -6.86
CA GLN A 670 17.75 2.88 -5.56
C GLN A 670 19.26 3.00 -5.78
N ASN A 671 19.90 3.98 -5.13
CA ASN A 671 21.35 4.12 -5.15
C ASN A 671 21.87 3.45 -3.88
N VAL A 672 22.44 2.25 -4.04
CA VAL A 672 22.88 1.40 -2.93
C VAL A 672 24.37 1.58 -2.70
N ILE A 673 24.76 1.81 -1.44
CA ILE A 673 26.14 1.92 -0.99
C ILE A 673 26.36 0.84 0.09
N GLU A 674 27.04 -0.25 -0.27
CA GLU A 674 27.43 -1.32 0.65
C GLU A 674 28.85 -1.08 1.17
N PHE A 675 29.13 -1.44 2.42
CA PHE A 675 30.44 -1.29 3.05
C PHE A 675 30.63 -2.29 4.20
N SER A 676 31.86 -2.37 4.74
CA SER A 676 32.12 -3.18 5.95
C SER A 676 31.44 -2.56 7.17
N SER A 677 30.77 -3.37 7.99
CA SER A 677 30.00 -2.89 9.14
C SER A 677 30.78 -1.89 10.01
N LEU A 678 30.17 -0.73 10.27
CA LEU A 678 30.73 0.33 11.12
C LEU A 678 29.70 0.79 12.14
N THR A 679 30.17 1.19 13.32
CA THR A 679 29.33 1.74 14.39
C THR A 679 29.44 3.26 14.40
N THR A 680 28.31 3.96 14.40
CA THR A 680 28.26 5.43 14.46
C THR A 680 26.95 5.92 15.09
N THR A 681 26.93 7.16 15.56
CA THR A 681 25.68 7.84 15.98
C THR A 681 25.02 8.62 14.84
N LYS A 682 25.75 8.97 13.76
CA LYS A 682 25.22 9.83 12.68
C LYS A 682 25.83 9.50 11.33
N ILE A 683 25.06 9.66 10.27
CA ILE A 683 25.55 9.71 8.89
C ILE A 683 25.23 11.05 8.23
N LYS A 684 26.01 11.44 7.23
CA LYS A 684 25.78 12.64 6.43
C LYS A 684 26.05 12.38 4.95
N VAL A 685 25.05 12.64 4.12
CA VAL A 685 25.11 12.61 2.67
C VAL A 685 25.37 14.04 2.20
N GLY A 686 26.59 14.32 1.72
CA GLY A 686 26.90 15.55 0.99
C GLY A 686 26.65 15.34 -0.50
N MET A 687 26.03 16.30 -1.17
CA MET A 687 25.53 16.20 -2.55
C MET A 687 25.86 17.47 -3.32
N GLN A 688 26.40 17.31 -4.53
CA GLN A 688 26.68 18.43 -5.42
C GLN A 688 25.54 18.62 -6.42
N SER A 689 24.82 19.74 -6.30
CA SER A 689 23.74 20.15 -7.21
C SER A 689 24.26 20.36 -8.63
N LYS A 690 23.48 19.99 -9.64
CA LYS A 690 23.79 20.32 -11.04
C LYS A 690 23.55 21.83 -11.30
N PRO A 691 24.30 22.46 -12.22
CA PRO A 691 24.06 23.86 -12.58
C PRO A 691 22.61 24.11 -13.05
N ASN A 692 21.90 24.98 -12.34
CA ASN A 692 20.49 25.34 -12.55
C ASN A 692 19.45 24.23 -12.24
N ALA A 693 19.82 23.20 -11.46
CA ALA A 693 18.87 22.21 -10.95
C ALA A 693 19.01 22.03 -9.44
N TYR A 694 17.92 21.60 -8.82
CA TYR A 694 17.84 21.24 -7.41
C TYR A 694 18.04 19.73 -7.23
N VAL A 695 18.35 19.31 -6.02
CA VAL A 695 18.40 17.91 -5.60
C VAL A 695 17.12 17.60 -4.79
N GLY A 696 16.60 16.39 -4.96
CA GLY A 696 15.50 15.88 -4.17
C GLY A 696 15.68 14.41 -3.85
N ILE A 697 15.17 13.99 -2.70
CA ILE A 697 15.20 12.61 -2.20
C ILE A 697 13.83 12.29 -1.61
N THR A 698 13.32 11.09 -1.89
CA THR A 698 12.10 10.56 -1.25
C THR A 698 12.35 9.66 -0.05
N GLU A 699 13.52 9.01 0.04
CA GLU A 699 13.90 8.26 1.24
C GLU A 699 15.43 8.19 1.39
N ILE A 700 15.91 8.15 2.63
CA ILE A 700 17.25 7.72 3.03
C ILE A 700 17.09 6.53 3.97
N GLU A 701 17.71 5.41 3.63
CA GLU A 701 17.74 4.23 4.50
C GLU A 701 19.15 3.97 5.01
N ALA A 702 19.27 3.50 6.24
CA ALA A 702 20.54 3.09 6.84
C ALA A 702 20.37 1.71 7.50
N TRP A 703 20.88 0.68 6.83
CA TRP A 703 20.61 -0.71 7.16
C TRP A 703 21.72 -1.35 7.99
N GLY A 704 21.32 -2.27 8.88
CA GLY A 704 22.22 -3.12 9.65
C GLY A 704 21.45 -4.15 10.50
N ASN A 705 22.18 -5.00 11.23
CA ASN A 705 21.60 -6.12 11.97
C ASN A 705 21.69 -5.84 13.48
N GLU A 706 20.56 -5.84 14.18
CA GLU A 706 20.45 -5.75 15.65
C GLU A 706 19.23 -6.57 16.10
N ASP A 707 19.28 -7.23 17.26
CA ASP A 707 18.13 -7.98 17.77
C ASP A 707 16.98 -7.04 18.19
N LEU A 708 15.75 -7.42 17.87
CA LEU A 708 14.54 -6.68 18.24
C LEU A 708 14.06 -7.02 19.68
N PRO A 709 13.34 -6.10 20.36
CA PRO A 709 13.04 -4.72 19.96
C PRO A 709 14.28 -3.82 20.08
N LEU A 710 14.39 -2.80 19.22
CA LEU A 710 15.56 -1.92 19.24
C LEU A 710 15.62 -1.10 20.54
N LYS A 711 16.84 -0.85 21.00
CA LYS A 711 17.10 0.10 22.09
C LYS A 711 16.65 1.50 21.67
N LYS A 712 15.80 2.15 22.47
CA LYS A 712 15.44 3.56 22.30
C LYS A 712 16.67 4.47 22.28
N ALA A 713 16.56 5.61 21.61
CA ALA A 713 17.61 6.63 21.62
C ALA A 713 17.93 7.09 23.05
N THR A 714 19.20 7.37 23.33
CA THR A 714 19.67 7.83 24.65
C THR A 714 19.99 9.33 24.67
N SER A 715 20.11 9.94 23.50
CA SER A 715 20.20 11.39 23.33
C SER A 715 18.87 12.06 23.67
N LYS A 716 18.91 13.19 24.37
CA LYS A 716 17.71 13.99 24.64
C LYS A 716 17.31 14.79 23.41
N SER A 717 16.00 14.92 23.17
CA SER A 717 15.48 15.92 22.25
C SER A 717 15.95 17.32 22.65
N PRO A 718 16.60 18.08 21.75
CA PRO A 718 16.92 19.48 21.94
C PRO A 718 15.78 20.41 21.49
N ASN A 719 14.56 19.91 21.20
CA ASN A 719 13.36 20.72 21.06
C ASN A 719 12.88 21.16 22.45
N LEU A 720 12.88 22.47 22.71
CA LEU A 720 12.48 23.03 24.00
C LEU A 720 10.97 22.98 24.25
N ALA A 721 10.17 22.79 23.19
CA ALA A 721 8.72 22.67 23.28
C ALA A 721 8.24 21.22 23.49
N TYR A 722 9.05 20.21 23.17
CA TYR A 722 8.66 18.80 23.25
C TYR A 722 8.36 18.36 24.69
N ASN A 723 7.21 17.71 24.89
CA ASN A 723 6.82 17.15 26.19
C ASN A 723 6.76 15.62 26.14
N GLU A 724 7.94 15.01 26.22
CA GLU A 724 8.08 13.56 26.45
C GLU A 724 7.54 13.19 27.85
N ASP A 725 6.99 11.98 27.99
CA ASP A 725 6.49 11.41 29.26
C ASP A 725 5.34 12.15 29.97
N GLY A 726 4.70 13.15 29.33
CA GLY A 726 3.55 13.87 29.91
C GLY A 726 3.91 14.68 31.16
N ALA A 727 5.12 15.26 31.16
CA ALA A 727 5.64 16.10 32.23
C ALA A 727 4.81 17.38 32.44
N GLU A 728 4.94 18.01 33.63
CA GLU A 728 4.23 19.26 33.93
C GLU A 728 4.63 20.41 32.98
N TYR A 729 5.87 20.38 32.46
CA TYR A 729 6.43 21.34 31.51
C TYR A 729 7.30 20.62 30.47
N PRO A 730 7.40 21.12 29.22
CA PRO A 730 6.75 22.33 28.70
C PRO A 730 5.23 22.18 28.53
N LYS A 731 4.49 23.18 29.00
CA LYS A 731 3.03 23.16 29.09
C LYS A 731 2.39 24.05 28.04
N LEU A 732 1.43 23.49 27.32
CA LEU A 732 0.64 24.24 26.35
C LEU A 732 -0.60 24.87 26.98
N SER A 733 -0.98 26.04 26.47
CA SER A 733 -2.31 26.63 26.66
C SER A 733 -2.68 27.47 25.43
N ALA A 734 -3.96 27.58 25.10
CA ALA A 734 -4.44 28.33 23.94
C ALA A 734 -5.63 29.21 24.29
N SER A 735 -5.93 30.22 23.47
CA SER A 735 -7.17 31.02 23.58
C SER A 735 -8.42 30.23 23.19
N TYR A 736 -8.28 29.31 22.26
CA TYR A 736 -9.33 28.42 21.76
C TYR A 736 -8.68 27.13 21.23
N THR A 737 -9.38 26.00 21.37
CA THR A 737 -9.04 24.72 20.73
C THR A 737 -10.35 24.14 20.23
N SER A 738 -10.38 23.62 19.00
CA SER A 738 -11.59 22.97 18.48
C SER A 738 -12.01 21.78 19.33
N GLU A 739 -13.31 21.47 19.35
CA GLU A 739 -13.85 20.29 20.04
C GLU A 739 -13.42 18.95 19.40
N TYR A 740 -12.82 19.00 18.21
CA TYR A 740 -12.37 17.84 17.43
C TYR A 740 -10.85 17.57 17.51
N ASP A 741 -10.08 18.45 18.17
CA ASP A 741 -8.60 18.45 18.13
C ASP A 741 -8.02 18.47 19.55
N GLN A 742 -6.79 17.98 19.75
CA GLN A 742 -6.12 18.00 21.06
C GLN A 742 -4.96 18.98 21.07
N LEU A 743 -4.89 19.85 22.09
CA LEU A 743 -3.80 20.83 22.19
C LEU A 743 -2.41 20.18 22.33
N ALA A 744 -2.33 18.98 22.93
CA ALA A 744 -1.06 18.26 23.14
C ALA A 744 -0.39 17.79 21.83
N GLU A 745 -1.12 17.75 20.72
CA GLU A 745 -0.58 17.41 19.40
C GLU A 745 0.40 18.48 18.89
N LEU A 746 0.40 19.70 19.45
CA LEU A 746 1.39 20.73 19.08
C LEU A 746 2.78 20.57 19.69
N ASN A 747 3.03 19.53 20.48
CA ASN A 747 4.35 19.28 21.04
C ASN A 747 4.65 17.81 21.34
N ASP A 748 4.07 16.90 20.55
CA ASP A 748 4.27 15.44 20.64
C ASP A 748 5.30 14.90 19.63
N MET A 749 5.93 15.79 18.83
CA MET A 749 6.89 15.55 17.74
C MET A 749 6.29 15.02 16.43
N LYS A 750 4.97 15.06 16.25
CA LYS A 750 4.28 14.49 15.07
C LYS A 750 4.00 15.54 14.00
N CYS A 751 4.68 15.44 12.86
CA CYS A 751 4.59 16.40 11.76
C CYS A 751 3.75 15.87 10.58
N GLU A 752 2.42 15.94 10.67
CA GLU A 752 1.49 15.42 9.66
C GLU A 752 0.86 16.53 8.79
N LEU A 753 1.59 16.97 7.76
CA LEU A 753 1.11 17.96 6.78
C LEU A 753 0.36 17.30 5.60
N VAL A 754 -0.68 16.50 5.89
CA VAL A 754 -1.56 15.86 4.89
C VAL A 754 -3.03 16.28 5.08
N THR A 755 -3.80 16.47 4.01
CA THR A 755 -5.10 17.19 4.06
C THR A 755 -6.21 16.54 4.91
N ARG A 756 -5.98 15.32 5.40
CA ARG A 756 -6.86 14.59 6.31
C ARG A 756 -6.12 14.04 7.55
N SER A 757 -5.01 14.67 7.95
CA SER A 757 -4.28 14.35 9.19
C SER A 757 -5.21 14.47 10.39
N ASN A 758 -5.13 13.52 11.32
CA ASN A 758 -5.77 13.61 12.63
C ASN A 758 -4.82 14.08 13.73
N ASN A 759 -3.56 14.35 13.43
CA ASN A 759 -2.62 15.02 14.34
C ASN A 759 -2.49 16.49 13.97
N ARG A 760 -3.26 17.34 14.67
CA ARG A 760 -3.34 18.79 14.44
C ARG A 760 -4.14 19.48 15.55
N TRP A 761 -3.68 20.65 15.96
CA TRP A 761 -4.53 21.61 16.68
C TRP A 761 -5.08 22.66 15.71
N THR A 762 -6.38 22.93 15.79
CA THR A 762 -7.02 24.02 15.03
C THR A 762 -7.90 24.91 15.89
N THR A 763 -8.18 26.10 15.35
CA THR A 763 -9.14 27.06 15.92
C THR A 763 -10.50 27.01 15.23
N TYR A 764 -10.87 25.86 14.64
CA TYR A 764 -12.16 25.68 13.95
C TYR A 764 -13.35 26.06 14.83
N ASN A 765 -14.25 26.90 14.32
CA ASN A 765 -15.39 27.51 15.03
C ASN A 765 -15.02 28.50 16.16
N SER A 766 -13.79 29.01 16.21
CA SER A 766 -13.43 30.09 17.13
C SER A 766 -14.30 31.35 16.90
N PRO A 767 -14.78 32.02 17.96
CA PRO A 767 -15.46 33.30 17.84
C PRO A 767 -14.50 34.49 17.63
N ASN A 768 -13.19 34.25 17.64
CA ASN A 768 -12.17 35.30 17.61
C ASN A 768 -11.71 35.61 16.18
N ASN A 769 -11.18 36.82 15.96
CA ASN A 769 -10.45 37.15 14.73
C ASN A 769 -8.96 36.76 14.79
N GLU A 770 -8.46 36.60 16.02
CA GLU A 770 -7.09 36.24 16.36
C GLU A 770 -7.12 35.22 17.49
N ASP A 771 -6.30 34.18 17.40
CA ASP A 771 -6.10 33.20 18.46
C ASP A 771 -4.61 32.99 18.72
N TRP A 772 -4.26 32.45 19.88
CA TRP A 772 -2.88 32.22 20.28
C TRP A 772 -2.67 30.87 20.95
N VAL A 773 -1.43 30.38 20.85
CA VAL A 773 -0.89 29.27 21.65
C VAL A 773 0.30 29.77 22.47
N VAL A 774 0.39 29.37 23.73
CA VAL A 774 1.47 29.64 24.69
C VAL A 774 2.17 28.33 25.00
N ILE A 775 3.51 28.36 24.96
CA ILE A 775 4.39 27.34 25.51
C ILE A 775 5.00 27.92 26.78
N ASP A 776 4.73 27.28 27.92
CA ASP A 776 5.27 27.60 29.24
C ASP A 776 6.33 26.57 29.60
N PHE A 777 7.59 27.00 29.76
CA PHE A 777 8.71 26.09 30.02
C PHE A 777 8.89 25.79 31.52
N GLY A 778 8.13 26.45 32.41
CA GLY A 778 8.25 26.33 33.88
C GLY A 778 9.54 26.91 34.48
N THR A 779 10.56 27.13 33.65
CA THR A 779 11.84 27.78 33.97
C THR A 779 12.25 28.68 32.80
N LYS A 780 13.19 29.60 33.03
CA LYS A 780 13.66 30.45 31.94
C LYS A 780 14.62 29.71 31.01
N MET A 781 14.31 29.76 29.72
CA MET A 781 15.09 29.20 28.62
C MET A 781 15.59 30.33 27.72
N ASN A 782 16.71 30.10 27.02
CA ASN A 782 17.14 30.96 25.92
C ASN A 782 16.49 30.45 24.62
N ILE A 783 15.93 31.35 23.81
CA ILE A 783 15.19 31.00 22.59
C ILE A 783 15.62 31.94 21.47
N ASP A 784 16.00 31.39 20.32
CA ASP A 784 16.36 32.17 19.12
C ASP A 784 15.79 31.63 17.78
N LYS A 785 15.14 30.46 17.78
CA LYS A 785 14.42 29.93 16.61
C LYS A 785 13.11 29.24 17.02
N LEU A 786 12.08 29.39 16.19
CA LEU A 786 10.87 28.57 16.20
C LEU A 786 10.65 27.98 14.80
N ASP A 787 10.08 26.78 14.72
CA ASP A 787 9.53 26.18 13.50
C ASP A 787 8.05 25.88 13.72
N LEU A 788 7.17 26.47 12.89
CA LEU A 788 5.72 26.34 12.99
C LEU A 788 5.20 25.51 11.81
N TYR A 789 4.63 24.33 12.09
CA TYR A 789 4.15 23.42 11.05
C TYR A 789 2.69 23.76 10.74
N LEU A 790 2.46 24.64 9.77
CA LEU A 790 1.13 25.20 9.50
C LEU A 790 0.26 24.25 8.69
N TYR A 791 -0.92 23.92 9.20
CA TYR A 791 -1.89 23.02 8.57
C TYR A 791 -2.93 23.80 7.74
N ASP A 792 -3.31 23.28 6.57
CA ASP A 792 -4.29 23.88 5.66
C ASP A 792 -5.05 22.77 4.91
N ASP A 793 -6.34 22.60 5.20
CA ASP A 793 -7.18 21.56 4.57
C ASP A 793 -7.79 22.04 3.24
N GLY A 794 -7.46 23.26 2.80
CA GLY A 794 -8.06 23.94 1.65
C GLY A 794 -9.52 24.39 1.85
N ARG A 795 -10.15 24.04 2.99
CA ARG A 795 -11.57 24.18 3.31
C ARG A 795 -11.77 25.15 4.47
N GLY A 796 -12.03 24.65 5.68
CA GLY A 796 -12.35 25.43 6.88
C GLY A 796 -11.11 25.88 7.65
N ILE A 797 -9.99 25.19 7.45
CA ILE A 797 -8.70 25.52 8.04
C ILE A 797 -7.77 26.01 6.95
N LYS A 798 -7.24 27.23 7.12
CA LYS A 798 -6.31 27.83 6.17
C LYS A 798 -5.14 28.49 6.85
N THR A 799 -4.10 28.62 6.06
CA THR A 799 -2.93 29.45 6.31
C THR A 799 -3.35 30.80 6.94
N PRO A 800 -2.83 31.17 8.13
CA PRO A 800 -3.11 32.48 8.75
C PRO A 800 -2.57 33.62 7.88
N LYS A 801 -3.19 34.80 7.95
CA LYS A 801 -2.71 35.99 7.20
C LYS A 801 -1.32 36.43 7.70
N SER A 802 -1.13 36.34 9.00
CA SER A 802 0.09 36.71 9.71
C SER A 802 0.15 35.99 11.05
N TYR A 803 1.36 35.91 11.62
CA TYR A 803 1.56 35.52 13.01
C TYR A 803 2.61 36.42 13.66
N GLU A 804 2.49 36.60 14.97
CA GLU A 804 3.43 37.36 15.80
C GLU A 804 3.97 36.47 16.92
N ILE A 805 5.28 36.58 17.19
CA ILE A 805 5.93 35.88 18.29
C ILE A 805 6.14 36.87 19.44
N GLU A 806 5.66 36.50 20.63
CA GLU A 806 5.81 37.31 21.85
C GLU A 806 6.36 36.46 22.99
N TYR A 807 7.19 37.07 23.84
CA TYR A 807 7.77 36.44 25.02
C TYR A 807 7.30 37.11 26.31
N TRP A 808 7.30 36.35 27.40
CA TRP A 808 6.91 36.85 28.71
C TRP A 808 8.08 37.57 29.38
N LEU A 809 7.85 38.82 29.79
CA LEU A 809 8.84 39.64 30.47
C LEU A 809 8.18 40.54 31.53
N ASN A 810 8.53 40.31 32.80
CA ASN A 810 8.10 41.13 33.93
C ASN A 810 6.56 41.27 34.05
N GLY A 811 5.83 40.16 33.86
CA GLY A 811 4.37 40.12 34.05
C GLY A 811 3.54 40.61 32.86
N LYS A 812 4.15 40.73 31.67
CA LYS A 812 3.47 41.12 30.43
C LYS A 812 4.10 40.43 29.22
N TRP A 813 3.32 40.33 28.14
CA TRP A 813 3.81 39.93 26.82
C TRP A 813 4.56 41.08 26.15
N VAL A 814 5.62 40.74 25.41
CA VAL A 814 6.46 41.66 24.64
C VAL A 814 6.77 41.02 23.30
N LYS A 815 6.57 41.74 22.19
CA LYS A 815 6.93 41.28 20.84
C LYS A 815 8.42 41.00 20.73
N THR A 816 8.79 39.87 20.14
CA THR A 816 10.19 39.57 19.78
C THR A 816 10.63 40.45 18.62
N GLU A 817 11.93 40.73 18.52
CA GLU A 817 12.51 41.27 17.28
C GLU A 817 12.86 40.10 16.36
N ILE A 818 12.23 40.05 15.18
CA ILE A 818 12.41 38.97 14.21
C ILE A 818 13.62 39.29 13.32
N ASP A 819 14.61 38.41 13.31
CA ASP A 819 15.79 38.52 12.45
C ASP A 819 15.48 38.02 11.03
N SER A 820 14.69 36.94 10.88
CA SER A 820 14.18 36.48 9.57
C SER A 820 12.99 35.51 9.67
N ILE A 821 12.24 35.36 8.58
CA ILE A 821 11.16 34.37 8.43
C ILE A 821 11.33 33.63 7.11
N ASN A 822 11.17 32.30 7.12
CA ASN A 822 11.11 31.46 5.93
C ASN A 822 9.92 30.48 6.04
N PRO A 823 8.94 30.47 5.12
CA PRO A 823 8.79 31.35 3.96
C PRO A 823 8.41 32.78 4.35
N LYS A 824 8.75 33.76 3.50
CA LYS A 824 8.51 35.20 3.76
C LYS A 824 7.04 35.59 3.96
N THR A 825 6.13 34.75 3.51
CA THR A 825 4.68 34.86 3.71
C THR A 825 4.24 33.55 4.35
N PRO A 826 3.40 33.56 5.39
CA PRO A 826 2.86 32.35 5.97
C PRO A 826 2.36 31.41 4.87
N THR A 827 2.73 30.14 4.96
CA THR A 827 2.37 29.11 3.97
C THR A 827 1.88 27.87 4.72
N GLY A 828 0.65 27.44 4.46
CA GLY A 828 0.11 26.18 4.96
C GLY A 828 0.61 24.97 4.16
N MET A 829 0.49 23.80 4.77
CA MET A 829 1.17 22.57 4.32
C MET A 829 2.67 22.77 4.19
N ALA A 830 3.25 23.51 5.14
CA ALA A 830 4.67 23.85 5.16
C ALA A 830 5.17 24.18 6.58
N VAL A 831 6.46 23.96 6.80
CA VAL A 831 7.17 24.48 7.98
C VAL A 831 7.47 25.97 7.79
N ASN A 832 7.19 26.76 8.82
CA ASN A 832 7.39 28.20 8.85
C ASN A 832 8.41 28.52 9.95
N THR A 833 9.67 28.63 9.54
CA THR A 833 10.81 28.95 10.40
C THR A 833 10.86 30.44 10.70
N VAL A 834 10.98 30.78 11.99
CA VAL A 834 11.17 32.15 12.50
C VAL A 834 12.47 32.21 13.28
N LEU A 835 13.43 33.02 12.83
CA LEU A 835 14.60 33.40 13.63
C LEU A 835 14.30 34.71 14.35
N ILE A 836 14.53 34.72 15.66
CA ILE A 836 14.34 35.89 16.53
C ILE A 836 15.66 36.26 17.20
N LYS A 837 15.81 37.54 17.59
CA LYS A 837 16.89 37.90 18.50
C LYS A 837 16.75 37.11 19.80
N PRO A 838 17.84 36.53 20.34
CA PRO A 838 17.75 35.66 21.50
C PRO A 838 17.05 36.32 22.69
N VAL A 839 16.01 35.68 23.19
CA VAL A 839 15.26 36.09 24.38
C VAL A 839 15.43 35.05 25.49
N MET A 840 15.45 35.52 26.73
CA MET A 840 15.61 34.67 27.92
C MET A 840 14.33 34.75 28.76
N THR A 841 13.45 33.77 28.60
CA THR A 841 12.03 33.81 29.04
C THR A 841 11.56 32.45 29.54
N ASP A 842 10.56 32.45 30.41
CA ASP A 842 9.84 31.27 30.89
C ASP A 842 8.60 30.93 30.05
N LYS A 843 8.08 31.86 29.24
CA LYS A 843 6.94 31.59 28.34
C LYS A 843 7.07 32.33 27.02
N ILE A 844 6.63 31.69 25.95
CA ILE A 844 6.54 32.26 24.61
C ILE A 844 5.15 31.98 24.05
N ARG A 845 4.62 32.88 23.22
CA ARG A 845 3.35 32.69 22.53
C ARG A 845 3.44 33.05 21.06
N ILE A 846 2.69 32.32 20.26
CA ILE A 846 2.41 32.65 18.86
C ILE A 846 0.97 33.14 18.79
N VAL A 847 0.76 34.34 18.23
CA VAL A 847 -0.56 34.93 17.98
C VAL A 847 -0.81 34.91 16.48
N PHE A 848 -1.95 34.39 16.03
CA PHE A 848 -2.30 34.21 14.61
C PHE A 848 -3.46 35.12 14.21
N GLU A 849 -3.36 35.83 13.10
CA GLU A 849 -4.51 36.50 12.47
C GLU A 849 -5.18 35.56 11.45
N HIS A 850 -6.47 35.26 11.64
CA HIS A 850 -7.17 34.29 10.80
C HIS A 850 -7.45 34.79 9.38
N SER A 851 -7.39 33.87 8.42
CA SER A 851 -7.83 34.05 7.03
C SER A 851 -9.35 33.90 6.91
N LEU A 852 -10.10 34.68 7.70
CA LEU A 852 -11.56 34.60 7.81
C LEU A 852 -12.25 34.61 6.43
N PRO A 853 -13.26 33.75 6.21
CA PRO A 853 -13.98 32.94 7.20
C PRO A 853 -13.30 31.61 7.60
N ALA A 854 -12.08 31.33 7.15
CA ALA A 854 -11.32 30.15 7.58
C ALA A 854 -10.50 30.42 8.86
N PHE A 855 -10.24 29.35 9.60
CA PHE A 855 -9.54 29.33 10.88
C PHE A 855 -8.08 28.86 10.73
N THR A 856 -7.26 29.00 11.78
CA THR A 856 -5.86 28.57 11.75
C THR A 856 -5.73 27.12 12.22
N GLY A 857 -4.76 26.38 11.65
CA GLY A 857 -4.33 25.08 12.17
C GLY A 857 -2.81 24.94 12.16
N LEU A 858 -2.31 24.11 13.08
CA LEU A 858 -0.91 23.68 13.15
C LEU A 858 -0.86 22.18 13.44
N SER A 859 0.14 21.50 12.90
CA SER A 859 0.48 20.12 13.28
C SER A 859 1.48 20.07 14.44
N GLU A 860 2.45 20.98 14.52
CA GLU A 860 3.56 20.91 15.49
C GLU A 860 4.21 22.30 15.69
N VAL A 861 4.85 22.52 16.86
CA VAL A 861 5.61 23.73 17.19
C VAL A 861 6.96 23.35 17.85
N MET A 862 8.05 23.48 17.09
CA MET A 862 9.40 23.25 17.61
C MET A 862 10.10 24.55 17.99
N ILE A 863 10.82 24.55 19.12
CA ILE A 863 11.46 25.74 19.70
C ILE A 863 12.91 25.42 20.08
N TRP A 864 13.83 26.35 19.81
CA TRP A 864 15.25 26.06 19.85
C TRP A 864 16.12 27.16 20.47
N ASP A 865 17.21 26.71 21.08
CA ASP A 865 18.43 27.49 21.34
C ASP A 865 19.49 27.04 20.34
N THR A 866 19.67 27.77 19.25
CA THR A 866 20.62 27.39 18.18
C THR A 866 22.06 27.79 18.52
N LYS A 867 22.27 28.84 19.32
CA LYS A 867 23.62 29.32 19.67
C LYS A 867 24.35 28.43 20.68
N ASN A 868 23.64 27.73 21.56
CA ASN A 868 24.25 26.80 22.51
C ASN A 868 24.38 25.34 21.99
N ARG A 869 24.02 25.07 20.73
CA ARG A 869 24.11 23.72 20.11
C ARG A 869 25.48 23.32 19.56
N ILE A 870 26.48 24.20 19.62
CA ILE A 870 27.84 23.88 19.16
C ILE A 870 28.62 23.21 20.31
N ASN A 871 28.35 21.93 20.55
CA ASN A 871 29.23 20.96 21.24
C ASN A 871 28.80 19.53 20.89
#